data_AF-A0A1T4P198-F1
#
_entry.id   AF-A0A1T4P198-F1
#
_cell.length_a   1.000
_cell.length_b   1.000
_cell.length_c   1.000
_cell.angle_alpha   90.00
_cell.angle_beta   90.00
_cell.angle_gamma   90.00
#
_symmetry.space_group_name_H-M   'P 1'
#
loop_
_entity.id
_entity.type
_entity.pdbx_description
1 polymer ?
#
loop_
_entity_poly.entity_id
_entity_poly.type
_entity_poly.pdbx_seq_one_letter_code
_entity_poly.pdbx_strand_id
1 'polypeptide(L)'
;MNMDELKRLPIWNQMNTKCDADEVSIVQNHVEYILPLMERYTETFPLYTLHNRDHVLNVIRIMGELLGEQVEQLSGLEAMVLILSSVYHDFGMVFTEEERARIGEYEDFKLSFLNEFPAARLSYEQQGRVVTKDLAEWYCRWAHAVRVWLKIEEMEAVIGKLNFRRISIKKALGDVCASHNETIENIRIDDARFDPSYLGECDLRFCALLLRLADILDFDNSRSPQSVYDYLDISNPRNYSEQISKDEWNKHMASHGFRFTGKADAKPLLFIANPPHPYIEQGIHNFLNLIDLELVGALKVSKLCDDRWKAFPFPERIERGQIKSENYLSGKYKFTLSEDKILDLLTGDNLYSDNFVFIRELLQNAIDTVRHRSYVEKCANPEYQPQPIEVSFFQDHEGYNWLRVDDEGMGMDLNIIETHLLNKGNSYYNSDLFKLEKLKISEKIQDEFSPISRFGIGLLSCFITCDKIEISTCYAYPSNGRYEKNRMSIEGRSGFWVVQSDAARHTPIAMPNQDGLEKGYRKTPGTSIACRIKTSHEYLGLNIEHHLKRFLLAPEIPVIFEGQPIGGDWDEMVNTPWCDYLKTSLSQDFVDRCSTLLEVKIESIAIEVLPVDLTRDSGTSKLSGQMVVVVPRIIIVGRNKYYDIGHYFRIDQSSDKTLFFCFKKSKDANGRDIEIEEHIDISSIIAHINIPKDLYLPYERRATFSNPRISHNGIVIHDANKSLVVQLDKFDHFNLSFSRNRPYFLSAGLFCFKDSLLPEVVVSRNTIKRFGELIIANLYYATRRLLEFNYGSGALFTYLPDLEQNNRFNNFSIEVFEAAGIYERDLDFWNNLPCVDVIGKGTMSINELNKENSKEKIQFWPANFGSEFYNYFSRFILIKNLDITFLNTGDDGYYLEGTARDRSTPITEALRLFRPLSFLECDDYSKIVLANLGFNKNHPLIKWYLNNAVIINNEYQHLGWQFLDKLLHSDSDVIPSVNAILDRFRTLLPENDRPAPTLNLKESDL
;
A
#
# COMPACT_ATOMS: atom_id res chain seq x y z
N MET A 1 3.18 -25.23 44.17
CA MET A 1 4.52 -25.80 44.43
C MET A 1 5.53 -24.87 43.75
N ASN A 2 6.51 -24.32 44.46
CA ASN A 2 7.40 -23.33 43.85
C ASN A 2 8.83 -23.32 44.45
N MET A 3 8.97 -23.13 45.76
CA MET A 3 10.30 -23.15 46.38
C MET A 3 10.88 -24.54 46.62
N ASP A 4 10.04 -25.56 46.76
CA ASP A 4 10.51 -26.92 47.07
C ASP A 4 11.27 -27.58 45.91
N GLU A 5 11.00 -27.19 44.67
CA GLU A 5 11.73 -27.66 43.49
C GLU A 5 13.05 -26.93 43.32
N LEU A 6 13.06 -25.60 43.44
CA LEU A 6 14.28 -24.81 43.44
C LEU A 6 15.25 -25.27 44.54
N LYS A 7 14.74 -25.55 45.75
CA LYS A 7 15.51 -26.08 46.88
C LYS A 7 16.18 -27.42 46.61
N ARG A 8 15.76 -28.17 45.59
CA ARG A 8 16.39 -29.45 45.20
C ARG A 8 17.51 -29.25 44.18
N LEU A 9 17.60 -28.09 43.53
CA LEU A 9 18.60 -27.84 42.50
C LEU A 9 20.01 -27.70 43.11
N PRO A 10 21.07 -28.22 42.44
CA PRO A 10 22.43 -28.19 42.95
C PRO A 10 22.95 -26.79 43.32
N ILE A 11 22.64 -25.79 42.50
CA ILE A 11 23.08 -24.40 42.72
C ILE A 11 22.45 -23.81 43.99
N TRP A 12 21.18 -24.12 44.26
CA TRP A 12 20.53 -23.69 45.51
C TRP A 12 21.17 -24.33 46.73
N ASN A 13 21.46 -25.63 46.68
CA ASN A 13 22.12 -26.34 47.78
C ASN A 13 23.51 -25.76 48.06
N GLN A 14 24.25 -25.41 47.01
CA GLN A 14 25.54 -24.75 47.14
C GLN A 14 25.42 -23.36 47.78
N MET A 15 24.48 -22.52 47.32
CA MET A 15 24.21 -21.22 47.95
C MET A 15 23.87 -21.38 49.43
N ASN A 16 22.96 -22.30 49.78
CA ASN A 16 22.54 -22.56 51.15
C ASN A 16 23.68 -23.10 52.05
N THR A 17 24.72 -23.70 51.45
CA THR A 17 25.90 -24.20 52.16
C THR A 17 26.96 -23.12 52.37
N LYS A 18 27.06 -22.13 51.46
CA LYS A 18 28.16 -21.16 51.40
C LYS A 18 27.79 -19.75 51.84
N CYS A 19 26.51 -19.38 51.79
CA CYS A 19 26.00 -18.08 52.23
C CYS A 19 25.50 -18.11 53.68
N ASP A 20 25.38 -16.93 54.30
CA ASP A 20 24.72 -16.81 55.60
C ASP A 20 23.18 -16.85 55.48
N ALA A 21 22.48 -16.96 56.62
CA ALA A 21 21.03 -17.07 56.64
C ALA A 21 20.31 -15.82 56.11
N ASP A 22 20.92 -14.63 56.28
CA ASP A 22 20.34 -13.37 55.82
C ASP A 22 20.43 -13.28 54.28
N GLU A 23 21.57 -13.66 53.70
CA GLU A 23 21.81 -13.73 52.25
C GLU A 23 20.87 -14.73 51.58
N VAL A 24 20.71 -15.93 52.15
CA VAL A 24 19.75 -16.93 51.66
C VAL A 24 18.31 -16.39 51.73
N SER A 25 17.96 -15.68 52.81
CA SER A 25 16.63 -15.08 52.95
C SER A 25 16.39 -13.98 51.92
N ILE A 26 17.39 -13.19 51.55
CA ILE A 26 17.27 -12.17 50.49
C ILE A 26 16.91 -12.85 49.17
N VAL A 27 17.66 -13.88 48.76
CA VAL A 27 17.38 -14.60 47.50
C VAL A 27 15.99 -15.23 47.54
N GLN A 28 15.63 -15.88 48.65
CA GLN A 28 14.32 -16.51 48.81
C GLN A 28 13.18 -15.49 48.66
N ASN A 29 13.29 -14.31 49.28
CA ASN A 29 12.27 -13.26 49.20
C ASN A 29 12.08 -12.76 47.75
N HIS A 30 13.17 -12.55 47.01
CA HIS A 30 13.11 -12.12 45.62
C HIS A 30 12.49 -13.18 44.71
N VAL A 31 12.90 -14.44 44.86
CA VAL A 31 12.33 -15.55 44.08
C VAL A 31 10.84 -15.73 44.37
N GLU A 32 10.43 -15.74 45.65
CA GLU A 32 9.03 -15.93 46.03
C GLU A 32 8.13 -14.80 45.55
N TYR A 33 8.65 -13.57 45.46
CA TYR A 33 7.89 -12.41 45.00
C TYR A 33 7.79 -12.32 43.47
N ILE A 34 8.87 -12.61 42.74
CA ILE A 34 8.95 -12.39 41.28
C ILE A 34 8.35 -13.55 40.48
N LEU A 35 8.54 -14.80 40.91
CA LEU A 35 8.02 -15.96 40.14
C LEU A 35 6.51 -15.91 39.86
N PRO A 36 5.63 -15.48 40.80
CA PRO A 36 4.21 -15.27 40.50
C PRO A 36 3.96 -14.17 39.47
N LEU A 37 4.81 -13.14 39.40
CA LEU A 37 4.69 -12.06 38.43
C LEU A 37 5.08 -12.53 37.02
N MET A 38 6.06 -13.44 36.91
CA MET A 38 6.44 -14.05 35.63
C MET A 38 5.31 -14.87 34.99
N GLU A 39 4.35 -15.38 35.76
CA GLU A 39 3.16 -16.06 35.20
C GLU A 39 2.29 -15.11 34.36
N ARG A 40 2.35 -13.80 34.64
CA ARG A 40 1.64 -12.77 33.87
C ARG A 40 2.22 -12.56 32.47
N TYR A 41 3.33 -13.22 32.13
CA TYR A 41 3.87 -13.24 30.78
C TYR A 41 2.81 -13.60 29.73
N THR A 42 1.90 -14.53 30.08
CA THR A 42 0.79 -14.96 29.22
C THR A 42 -0.25 -13.86 28.96
N GLU A 43 -0.33 -12.82 29.79
CA GLU A 43 -1.19 -11.65 29.58
C GLU A 43 -0.54 -10.66 28.60
N THR A 44 0.78 -10.48 28.73
CA THR A 44 1.59 -9.55 27.93
C THR A 44 1.97 -10.10 26.56
N PHE A 45 2.26 -11.40 26.45
CA PHE A 45 2.72 -12.08 25.23
C PHE A 45 1.99 -13.43 25.07
N PRO A 46 0.67 -13.40 24.82
CA PRO A 46 -0.17 -14.60 24.87
C PRO A 46 0.25 -15.68 23.87
N LEU A 47 0.78 -15.29 22.71
CA LEU A 47 1.10 -16.24 21.62
C LEU A 47 2.56 -16.68 21.60
N TYR A 48 3.40 -16.21 22.52
CA TYR A 48 4.81 -16.59 22.60
C TYR A 48 4.99 -17.91 23.33
N THR A 49 6.12 -18.58 23.11
CA THR A 49 6.51 -19.71 23.95
C THR A 49 6.60 -19.27 25.41
N LEU A 50 6.39 -20.19 26.34
CA LEU A 50 6.31 -19.87 27.76
C LEU A 50 7.66 -19.41 28.30
N HIS A 51 7.69 -18.18 28.84
CA HIS A 51 8.80 -17.62 29.62
C HIS A 51 8.33 -17.41 31.07
N ASN A 52 7.66 -18.43 31.61
CA ASN A 52 7.09 -18.43 32.94
C ASN A 52 8.11 -19.02 33.94
N ARG A 53 7.63 -19.37 35.13
CA ARG A 53 8.42 -20.01 36.18
C ARG A 53 9.19 -21.25 35.73
N ASP A 54 8.61 -22.08 34.87
CA ASP A 54 9.24 -23.33 34.45
C ASP A 54 10.53 -23.06 33.66
N HIS A 55 10.53 -22.02 32.82
CA HIS A 55 11.73 -21.53 32.14
C HIS A 55 12.82 -21.12 33.13
N VAL A 56 12.47 -20.32 34.16
CA VAL A 56 13.44 -19.91 35.20
C VAL A 56 14.06 -21.12 35.91
N LEU A 57 13.25 -22.11 36.26
CA LEU A 57 13.73 -23.35 36.89
C LEU A 57 14.60 -24.18 35.96
N ASN A 58 14.23 -24.27 34.67
CA ASN A 58 15.01 -24.95 33.66
C ASN A 58 16.37 -24.31 33.44
N VAL A 59 16.45 -22.97 33.37
CA VAL A 59 17.73 -22.25 33.24
C VAL A 59 18.66 -22.61 34.41
N ILE A 60 18.18 -22.55 35.66
CA ILE A 60 18.97 -22.91 36.84
C ILE A 60 19.38 -24.39 36.80
N ARG A 61 18.47 -25.27 36.35
CA ARG A 61 18.76 -26.70 36.18
C ARG A 61 19.85 -26.93 35.13
N ILE A 62 19.76 -26.29 33.97
CA ILE A 62 20.73 -26.41 32.87
C ILE A 62 22.10 -25.88 33.29
N MET A 63 22.17 -24.75 34.01
CA MET A 63 23.43 -24.27 34.61
C MET A 63 24.06 -25.37 35.50
N GLY A 64 23.25 -26.02 36.34
CA GLY A 64 23.70 -27.12 37.19
C GLY A 64 24.16 -28.35 36.39
N GLU A 65 23.46 -28.69 35.32
CA GLU A 65 23.80 -29.81 34.43
C GLU A 65 25.08 -29.56 33.62
N LEU A 66 25.32 -28.31 33.20
CA LEU A 66 26.58 -27.87 32.57
C LEU A 66 27.76 -27.98 33.55
N LEU A 67 27.58 -27.52 34.78
CA LEU A 67 28.60 -27.55 35.82
C LEU A 67 28.89 -28.98 36.32
N GLY A 68 27.89 -29.85 36.35
CA GLY A 68 28.01 -31.22 36.89
C GLY A 68 28.55 -31.22 38.32
N GLU A 69 29.54 -32.08 38.59
CA GLU A 69 30.22 -32.14 39.89
C GLU A 69 30.95 -30.84 40.27
N GLN A 70 31.26 -29.95 39.31
CA GLN A 70 31.95 -28.69 39.57
C GLN A 70 31.05 -27.60 40.18
N VAL A 71 29.74 -27.85 40.34
CA VAL A 71 28.84 -26.96 41.12
C VAL A 71 29.40 -26.66 42.51
N GLU A 72 30.08 -27.64 43.14
CA GLU A 72 30.66 -27.48 44.48
C GLU A 72 31.77 -26.42 44.55
N GLN A 73 32.32 -26.00 43.40
CA GLN A 73 33.37 -24.98 43.29
C GLN A 73 32.83 -23.54 43.22
N LEU A 74 31.51 -23.36 43.03
CA LEU A 74 30.88 -22.04 43.09
C LEU A 74 31.03 -21.44 44.48
N SER A 75 31.38 -20.16 44.55
CA SER A 75 31.28 -19.38 45.77
C SER A 75 29.81 -19.12 46.12
N GLY A 76 29.55 -18.69 47.36
CA GLY A 76 28.21 -18.30 47.78
C GLY A 76 27.65 -17.16 46.92
N LEU A 77 28.50 -16.18 46.60
CA LEU A 77 28.11 -15.04 45.76
C LEU A 77 27.87 -15.43 44.30
N GLU A 78 28.66 -16.34 43.71
CA GLU A 78 28.41 -16.86 42.36
C GLU A 78 27.06 -17.59 42.28
N ALA A 79 26.78 -18.47 43.25
CA ALA A 79 25.52 -19.19 43.31
C ALA A 79 24.31 -18.24 43.50
N MET A 80 24.46 -17.21 44.34
CA MET A 80 23.46 -16.16 44.53
C MET A 80 23.21 -15.36 43.24
N VAL A 81 24.26 -14.91 42.55
CA VAL A 81 24.15 -14.15 41.29
C VAL A 81 23.50 -15.01 40.20
N LEU A 82 23.89 -16.28 40.05
CA LEU A 82 23.29 -17.18 39.06
C LEU A 82 21.78 -17.35 39.27
N ILE A 83 21.35 -17.68 40.49
CA ILE A 83 19.91 -17.85 40.81
C ILE A 83 19.14 -16.56 40.56
N LEU A 84 19.63 -15.42 41.07
CA LEU A 84 18.96 -14.14 40.88
C LEU A 84 18.93 -13.74 39.40
N SER A 85 20.00 -14.02 38.65
CA SER A 85 20.06 -13.66 37.22
C SER A 85 19.05 -14.45 36.39
N SER A 86 18.84 -15.74 36.69
CA SER A 86 17.79 -16.53 36.05
C SER A 86 16.39 -15.98 36.33
N VAL A 87 16.15 -15.42 37.52
CA VAL A 87 14.85 -14.81 37.87
C VAL A 87 14.64 -13.46 37.17
N TYR A 88 15.70 -12.67 37.01
CA TYR A 88 15.58 -11.28 36.55
C TYR A 88 15.76 -11.08 35.04
N HIS A 89 16.54 -11.92 34.33
CA HIS A 89 16.98 -11.63 32.96
C HIS A 89 15.83 -11.34 31.98
N ASP A 90 14.75 -12.11 32.08
CA ASP A 90 13.54 -11.96 31.26
C ASP A 90 12.43 -11.13 31.90
N PHE A 91 12.58 -10.72 33.17
CA PHE A 91 11.55 -9.98 33.88
C PHE A 91 11.28 -8.60 33.26
N GLY A 92 12.24 -8.08 32.48
CA GLY A 92 12.06 -6.89 31.65
C GLY A 92 10.99 -7.01 30.56
N MET A 93 10.55 -8.22 30.19
CA MET A 93 9.46 -8.42 29.24
C MET A 93 8.10 -8.03 29.83
N VAL A 94 7.86 -8.29 31.11
CA VAL A 94 6.54 -8.07 31.73
C VAL A 94 6.30 -6.57 31.98
N PHE A 95 5.14 -6.08 31.58
CA PHE A 95 4.69 -4.70 31.80
C PHE A 95 3.23 -4.66 32.24
N THR A 96 2.85 -3.61 32.99
CA THR A 96 1.44 -3.34 33.34
C THR A 96 0.80 -2.35 32.38
N GLU A 97 -0.52 -2.18 32.43
CA GLU A 97 -1.21 -1.14 31.64
C GLU A 97 -0.74 0.28 32.01
N GLU A 98 -0.43 0.54 33.29
CA GLU A 98 0.15 1.81 33.73
C GLU A 98 1.57 2.01 33.19
N GLU A 99 2.35 0.93 33.07
CA GLU A 99 3.68 0.99 32.45
C GLU A 99 3.57 1.23 30.94
N ARG A 100 2.64 0.56 30.26
CA ARG A 100 2.38 0.74 28.82
C ARG A 100 2.09 2.21 28.49
N ALA A 101 1.28 2.87 29.31
CA ALA A 101 0.98 4.29 29.15
C ALA A 101 2.23 5.20 29.26
N ARG A 102 3.27 4.75 30.00
CA ARG A 102 4.53 5.49 30.21
C ARG A 102 5.64 5.10 29.24
N ILE A 103 5.53 4.01 28.48
CA ILE A 103 6.57 3.60 27.51
C ILE A 103 6.92 4.74 26.54
N GLY A 104 5.91 5.49 26.09
CA GLY A 104 6.11 6.65 25.21
C GLY A 104 6.96 7.76 25.84
N GLU A 105 7.17 7.75 27.15
CA GLU A 105 8.02 8.72 27.87
C GLU A 105 9.49 8.31 27.86
N TYR A 106 9.79 7.02 27.71
CA TYR A 106 11.15 6.49 27.82
C TYR A 106 12.07 6.98 26.70
N GLU A 107 13.29 7.33 27.08
CA GLU A 107 14.28 7.93 26.18
C GLU A 107 14.78 6.91 25.15
N ASP A 108 15.02 5.67 25.56
CA ASP A 108 15.39 4.55 24.69
C ASP A 108 14.27 4.18 23.70
N PHE A 109 12.99 4.25 24.10
CA PHE A 109 11.86 4.11 23.19
C PHE A 109 11.91 5.17 22.08
N LYS A 110 12.04 6.46 22.46
CA LYS A 110 12.02 7.59 21.50
C LYS A 110 13.28 7.69 20.63
N LEU A 111 14.46 7.54 21.24
CA LEU A 111 15.74 7.85 20.60
C LEU A 111 16.43 6.62 20.01
N SER A 112 16.15 5.42 20.50
CA SER A 112 16.76 4.19 20.02
C SER A 112 15.76 3.36 19.22
N PHE A 113 14.71 2.83 19.86
CA PHE A 113 13.76 1.89 19.24
C PHE A 113 13.05 2.47 18.02
N LEU A 114 12.42 3.64 18.12
CA LEU A 114 11.71 4.26 16.98
C LEU A 114 12.65 4.71 15.84
N ASN A 115 13.94 4.89 16.11
CA ASN A 115 14.93 5.23 15.07
C ASN A 115 15.50 3.97 14.39
N GLU A 116 15.65 2.88 15.14
CA GLU A 116 16.08 1.59 14.61
C GLU A 116 14.99 0.90 13.79
N PHE A 117 13.72 1.05 14.16
CA PHE A 117 12.57 0.40 13.50
C PHE A 117 11.59 1.43 12.88
N PRO A 118 11.78 1.80 11.60
CA PRO A 118 10.88 2.72 10.89
C PRO A 118 9.41 2.28 10.89
N ALA A 119 9.14 0.97 10.82
CA ALA A 119 7.77 0.44 10.85
C ALA A 119 7.08 0.72 12.20
N ALA A 120 7.81 0.58 13.30
CA ALA A 120 7.33 0.90 14.65
C ALA A 120 7.00 2.39 14.78
N ARG A 121 7.87 3.26 14.23
CA ARG A 121 7.64 4.71 14.19
C ARG A 121 6.46 5.10 13.33
N LEU A 122 6.29 4.47 12.17
CA LEU A 122 5.14 4.71 11.30
C LEU A 122 3.84 4.36 12.02
N SER A 123 3.77 3.18 12.64
CA SER A 123 2.63 2.75 13.45
C SER A 123 2.33 3.75 14.58
N TYR A 124 3.37 4.19 15.30
CA TYR A 124 3.24 5.15 16.40
C TYR A 124 2.65 6.50 15.95
N GLU A 125 3.13 7.08 14.85
CA GLU A 125 2.64 8.36 14.33
C GLU A 125 1.21 8.22 13.78
N GLN A 126 0.90 7.13 13.07
CA GLN A 126 -0.45 6.87 12.53
C GLN A 126 -1.51 6.69 13.62
N GLN A 127 -1.11 6.16 14.77
CA GLN A 127 -1.97 5.98 15.95
C GLN A 127 -2.04 7.24 16.83
N GLY A 128 -1.62 8.41 16.32
CA GLY A 128 -1.68 9.67 17.06
C GLY A 128 -0.71 9.72 18.25
N ARG A 129 0.45 9.05 18.15
CA ARG A 129 1.50 8.97 19.17
C ARG A 129 1.07 8.26 20.46
N VAL A 130 0.15 7.30 20.32
CA VAL A 130 -0.28 6.40 21.39
C VAL A 130 0.45 5.06 21.27
N VAL A 131 0.97 4.54 22.39
CA VAL A 131 1.61 3.22 22.42
C VAL A 131 0.53 2.13 22.49
N THR A 132 0.31 1.46 21.36
CA THR A 132 -0.59 0.30 21.28
C THR A 132 -0.01 -0.91 22.01
N LYS A 133 -0.84 -1.94 22.25
CA LYS A 133 -0.36 -3.18 22.89
C LYS A 133 0.75 -3.83 22.07
N ASP A 134 0.55 -4.01 20.76
CA ASP A 134 1.54 -4.60 19.85
C ASP A 134 2.87 -3.82 19.83
N LEU A 135 2.82 -2.49 19.88
CA LEU A 135 4.01 -1.64 19.91
C LEU A 135 4.75 -1.76 21.25
N ALA A 136 4.01 -1.87 22.35
CA ALA A 136 4.57 -2.12 23.68
C ALA A 136 5.22 -3.51 23.74
N GLU A 137 4.56 -4.55 23.23
CA GLU A 137 5.12 -5.90 23.11
C GLU A 137 6.44 -5.89 22.35
N TRP A 138 6.47 -5.24 21.18
CA TRP A 138 7.69 -5.14 20.37
C TRP A 138 8.81 -4.39 21.10
N TYR A 139 8.53 -3.22 21.67
CA TYR A 139 9.53 -2.45 22.43
C TYR A 139 10.04 -3.22 23.66
N CYS A 140 9.14 -3.76 24.48
CA CYS A 140 9.51 -4.49 25.70
C CYS A 140 10.34 -5.72 25.35
N ARG A 141 10.03 -6.43 24.25
CA ARG A 141 10.87 -7.51 23.73
C ARG A 141 12.23 -7.02 23.25
N TRP A 142 12.32 -5.89 22.56
CA TRP A 142 13.62 -5.37 22.12
C TRP A 142 14.49 -4.92 23.31
N ALA A 143 13.88 -4.25 24.30
CA ALA A 143 14.58 -3.65 25.43
C ALA A 143 14.67 -4.54 26.69
N HIS A 144 14.09 -5.74 26.74
CA HIS A 144 13.94 -6.53 27.97
C HIS A 144 15.25 -6.69 28.77
N ALA A 145 16.35 -7.02 28.09
CA ALA A 145 17.66 -7.16 28.71
C ALA A 145 18.13 -5.87 29.41
N VAL A 146 17.79 -4.69 28.89
CA VAL A 146 18.08 -3.39 29.51
C VAL A 146 17.03 -3.02 30.56
N ARG A 147 15.76 -3.35 30.31
CA ARG A 147 14.64 -3.13 31.23
C ARG A 147 14.78 -3.90 32.55
N VAL A 148 15.66 -4.89 32.63
CA VAL A 148 16.03 -5.53 33.89
C VAL A 148 16.44 -4.53 34.96
N TRP A 149 17.11 -3.43 34.59
CA TRP A 149 17.52 -2.39 35.52
C TRP A 149 16.31 -1.76 36.20
N LEU A 150 15.32 -1.32 35.41
CA LEU A 150 14.05 -0.77 35.91
C LEU A 150 13.40 -1.76 36.89
N LYS A 151 13.33 -3.04 36.52
CA LYS A 151 12.71 -4.07 37.35
C LYS A 151 13.47 -4.33 38.65
N ILE A 152 14.80 -4.29 38.64
CA ILE A 152 15.58 -4.39 39.89
C ILE A 152 15.27 -3.19 40.80
N GLU A 153 15.16 -1.97 40.29
CA GLU A 153 14.83 -0.78 41.10
C GLU A 153 13.43 -0.87 41.71
N GLU A 154 12.45 -1.28 40.91
CA GLU A 154 11.07 -1.51 41.36
C GLU A 154 11.05 -2.54 42.50
N MET A 155 11.78 -3.65 42.35
CA MET A 155 11.82 -4.69 43.37
C MET A 155 12.57 -4.24 44.63
N GLU A 156 13.70 -3.52 44.52
CA GLU A 156 14.40 -3.01 45.71
C GLU A 156 13.53 -2.07 46.56
N ALA A 157 12.63 -1.32 45.92
CA ALA A 157 11.68 -0.45 46.61
C ALA A 157 10.58 -1.22 47.38
N VAL A 158 10.25 -2.44 46.94
CA VAL A 158 9.13 -3.23 47.50
C VAL A 158 9.60 -4.31 48.47
N ILE A 159 10.62 -5.07 48.10
CA ILE A 159 11.07 -6.27 48.83
C ILE A 159 12.46 -6.13 49.48
N GLY A 160 13.13 -4.99 49.26
CA GLY A 160 14.39 -4.66 49.91
C GLY A 160 15.62 -4.78 49.01
N LYS A 161 16.76 -4.29 49.51
CA LYS A 161 18.01 -4.19 48.73
C LYS A 161 18.69 -5.53 48.56
N LEU A 162 19.26 -5.74 47.37
CA LEU A 162 20.09 -6.90 47.04
C LEU A 162 21.50 -6.71 47.59
N ASN A 163 21.77 -7.26 48.78
CA ASN A 163 23.07 -7.14 49.44
C ASN A 163 23.73 -8.50 49.66
N PHE A 164 25.05 -8.54 49.53
CA PHE A 164 25.92 -9.63 49.95
C PHE A 164 26.96 -9.07 50.92
N ARG A 165 27.08 -9.62 52.13
CA ARG A 165 27.89 -9.04 53.23
C ARG A 165 27.69 -7.52 53.42
N ARG A 166 26.45 -7.04 53.31
CA ARG A 166 26.04 -5.61 53.39
C ARG A 166 26.51 -4.71 52.23
N ILE A 167 27.08 -5.28 51.17
CA ILE A 167 27.44 -4.57 49.94
C ILE A 167 26.37 -4.83 48.89
N SER A 168 25.89 -3.79 48.22
CA SER A 168 24.89 -3.96 47.16
C SER A 168 25.49 -4.68 45.96
N ILE A 169 24.80 -5.72 45.48
CA ILE A 169 25.16 -6.47 44.27
C ILE A 169 24.28 -6.08 43.07
N LYS A 170 23.43 -5.06 43.21
CA LYS A 170 22.51 -4.57 42.18
C LYS A 170 23.18 -4.43 40.81
N LYS A 171 24.35 -3.77 40.79
CA LYS A 171 25.08 -3.51 39.55
C LYS A 171 25.59 -4.80 38.91
N ALA A 172 26.27 -5.64 39.69
CA ALA A 172 26.77 -6.93 39.20
C ALA A 172 25.65 -7.82 38.64
N LEU A 173 24.51 -7.90 39.34
CA LEU A 173 23.34 -8.65 38.88
C LEU A 173 22.78 -8.08 37.56
N GLY A 174 22.53 -6.77 37.50
CA GLY A 174 21.98 -6.15 36.30
C GLY A 174 22.91 -6.27 35.09
N ASP A 175 24.23 -6.18 35.28
CA ASP A 175 25.22 -6.38 34.20
C ASP A 175 25.20 -7.83 33.68
N VAL A 176 25.16 -8.82 34.58
CA VAL A 176 25.03 -10.24 34.20
C VAL A 176 23.71 -10.50 33.47
N CYS A 177 22.59 -10.00 33.97
CA CYS A 177 21.30 -10.12 33.30
C CYS A 177 21.31 -9.46 31.92
N ALA A 178 21.70 -8.19 31.80
CA ALA A 178 21.68 -7.46 30.54
C ALA A 178 22.60 -8.10 29.47
N SER A 179 23.64 -8.81 29.92
CA SER A 179 24.58 -9.47 29.03
C SER A 179 23.94 -10.50 28.10
N HIS A 180 22.77 -11.08 28.40
CA HIS A 180 22.24 -12.20 27.60
C HIS A 180 21.81 -11.84 26.17
N ASN A 181 21.54 -10.56 25.91
CA ASN A 181 21.25 -10.05 24.57
C ASN A 181 22.43 -9.24 23.96
N GLU A 182 23.59 -9.22 24.63
CA GLU A 182 24.81 -8.57 24.14
C GLU A 182 25.67 -9.50 23.27
N THR A 183 26.63 -8.93 22.55
CA THR A 183 27.63 -9.74 21.84
C THR A 183 28.65 -10.31 22.81
N ILE A 184 29.16 -11.51 22.51
CA ILE A 184 30.19 -12.16 23.33
C ILE A 184 31.47 -11.33 23.48
N GLU A 185 31.75 -10.43 22.53
CA GLU A 185 32.91 -9.53 22.58
C GLU A 185 32.80 -8.48 23.70
N ASN A 186 31.60 -7.98 24.01
CA ASN A 186 31.40 -7.04 25.12
C ASN A 186 31.82 -7.67 26.46
N ILE A 187 31.46 -8.95 26.65
CA ILE A 187 31.79 -9.72 27.86
C ILE A 187 33.29 -10.00 27.94
N ARG A 188 33.93 -10.17 26.77
CA ARG A 188 35.37 -10.45 26.64
C ARG A 188 36.25 -9.26 27.02
N ILE A 189 35.84 -8.03 26.69
CA ILE A 189 36.71 -6.84 26.77
C ILE A 189 36.43 -5.93 27.97
N ASP A 190 35.24 -6.01 28.58
CA ASP A 190 34.83 -5.10 29.65
C ASP A 190 35.03 -5.70 31.05
N ASP A 191 36.27 -5.65 31.54
CA ASP A 191 36.63 -6.08 32.90
C ASP A 191 35.97 -5.23 34.00
N ALA A 192 35.48 -4.02 33.68
CA ALA A 192 34.84 -3.14 34.66
C ALA A 192 33.39 -3.56 34.97
N ARG A 193 32.71 -4.19 34.01
CA ARG A 193 31.38 -4.80 34.18
C ARG A 193 31.46 -6.27 34.57
N PHE A 194 32.39 -7.02 33.95
CA PHE A 194 32.53 -8.46 34.14
C PHE A 194 33.84 -8.80 34.86
N ASP A 195 33.97 -8.29 36.10
CA ASP A 195 35.14 -8.53 36.96
C ASP A 195 35.23 -10.02 37.34
N PRO A 196 36.32 -10.74 36.98
CA PRO A 196 36.51 -12.15 37.33
C PRO A 196 36.81 -12.38 38.82
N SER A 197 37.04 -11.32 39.60
CA SER A 197 37.30 -11.38 41.05
C SER A 197 36.43 -10.39 41.83
N TYR A 198 35.17 -10.22 41.40
CA TYR A 198 34.23 -9.32 42.07
C TYR A 198 34.07 -9.68 43.56
N LEU A 199 34.30 -8.68 44.42
CA LEU A 199 34.37 -8.83 45.88
C LEU A 199 35.36 -9.90 46.38
N GLY A 200 36.31 -10.31 45.54
CA GLY A 200 37.35 -11.30 45.83
C GLY A 200 36.90 -12.76 45.76
N GLU A 201 35.64 -13.04 45.40
CA GLU A 201 35.13 -14.42 45.39
C GLU A 201 34.11 -14.73 44.27
N CYS A 202 33.78 -13.79 43.39
CA CYS A 202 32.79 -14.00 42.32
C CYS A 202 33.35 -13.66 40.94
N ASP A 203 33.31 -14.63 40.03
CA ASP A 203 33.62 -14.41 38.63
C ASP A 203 32.37 -14.02 37.84
N LEU A 204 32.12 -12.72 37.69
CA LEU A 204 30.93 -12.21 36.97
C LEU A 204 30.96 -12.57 35.49
N ARG A 205 32.16 -12.73 34.90
CA ARG A 205 32.31 -13.17 33.52
C ARG A 205 31.85 -14.61 33.36
N PHE A 206 32.24 -15.49 34.28
CA PHE A 206 31.77 -16.87 34.28
C PHE A 206 30.26 -16.97 34.53
N CYS A 207 29.70 -16.16 35.44
CA CYS A 207 28.25 -16.09 35.66
C CYS A 207 27.49 -15.68 34.39
N ALA A 208 27.98 -14.67 33.66
CA ALA A 208 27.39 -14.24 32.39
C ALA A 208 27.42 -15.35 31.32
N LEU A 209 28.53 -16.08 31.20
CA LEU A 209 28.64 -17.22 30.27
C LEU A 209 27.63 -18.32 30.59
N LEU A 210 27.47 -18.68 31.87
CA LEU A 210 26.52 -19.70 32.29
C LEU A 210 25.06 -19.29 32.05
N LEU A 211 24.70 -18.04 32.36
CA LEU A 211 23.35 -17.53 32.09
C LEU A 211 23.01 -17.59 30.60
N ARG A 212 23.89 -17.05 29.76
CA ARG A 212 23.73 -17.03 28.30
C ARG A 212 23.55 -18.42 27.71
N LEU A 213 24.41 -19.35 28.10
CA LEU A 213 24.34 -20.72 27.61
C LEU A 213 23.08 -21.42 28.12
N ALA A 214 22.76 -21.29 29.41
CA ALA A 214 21.61 -21.98 29.98
C ALA A 214 20.28 -21.49 29.41
N ASP A 215 20.14 -20.19 29.15
CA ASP A 215 18.97 -19.59 28.50
C ASP A 215 18.75 -20.16 27.09
N ILE A 216 19.76 -20.06 26.21
CA ILE A 216 19.62 -20.56 24.82
C ILE A 216 19.54 -22.09 24.73
N LEU A 217 20.04 -22.81 25.73
CA LEU A 217 19.96 -24.27 25.82
C LEU A 217 18.60 -24.75 26.37
N ASP A 218 17.74 -23.86 26.89
CA ASP A 218 16.35 -24.18 27.23
C ASP A 218 15.48 -24.31 25.96
N PHE A 219 15.88 -25.26 25.11
CA PHE A 219 15.32 -25.50 23.79
C PHE A 219 14.69 -26.89 23.73
N ASP A 220 13.55 -27.02 24.38
CA ASP A 220 12.73 -28.22 24.35
C ASP A 220 11.22 -27.89 24.33
N ASN A 221 10.40 -28.95 24.38
CA ASN A 221 8.96 -28.85 24.30
C ASN A 221 8.28 -28.37 25.61
N SER A 222 9.01 -28.20 26.72
CA SER A 222 8.45 -27.67 27.97
C SER A 222 8.05 -26.20 27.83
N ARG A 223 8.73 -25.44 26.96
CA ARG A 223 8.34 -24.05 26.61
C ARG A 223 7.12 -23.97 25.69
N SER A 224 6.66 -25.09 25.15
CA SER A 224 5.57 -25.13 24.17
C SER A 224 4.60 -26.30 24.43
N PRO A 225 3.85 -26.29 25.56
CA PRO A 225 2.92 -27.37 25.87
C PRO A 225 1.81 -27.45 24.82
N GLN A 226 1.56 -28.65 24.27
CA GLN A 226 0.55 -28.89 23.22
C GLN A 226 -0.82 -28.33 23.60
N SER A 227 -1.24 -28.51 24.86
CA SER A 227 -2.53 -28.03 25.34
C SER A 227 -2.68 -26.51 25.26
N VAL A 228 -1.59 -25.76 25.44
CA VAL A 228 -1.59 -24.29 25.34
C VAL A 228 -1.59 -23.87 23.87
N TYR A 229 -0.79 -24.54 23.03
CA TYR A 229 -0.78 -24.34 21.57
C TYR A 229 -2.17 -24.52 20.95
N ASP A 230 -2.87 -25.58 21.36
CA ASP A 230 -4.22 -25.90 20.89
C ASP A 230 -5.26 -24.90 21.43
N TYR A 231 -5.16 -24.51 22.71
CA TYR A 231 -6.07 -23.55 23.35
C TYR A 231 -6.00 -22.16 22.71
N LEU A 232 -4.79 -21.70 22.39
CA LEU A 232 -4.54 -20.41 21.76
C LEU A 232 -4.77 -20.42 20.24
N ASP A 233 -5.11 -21.58 19.67
CA ASP A 233 -5.34 -21.78 18.23
C ASP A 233 -4.14 -21.32 17.36
N ILE A 234 -2.91 -21.49 17.86
CA ILE A 234 -1.68 -21.08 17.16
C ILE A 234 -1.53 -21.86 15.83
N SER A 235 -2.20 -22.99 15.70
CA SER A 235 -2.23 -23.79 14.47
C SER A 235 -2.81 -23.03 13.26
N ASN A 236 -3.66 -22.03 13.49
CA ASN A 236 -4.37 -21.25 12.46
C ASN A 236 -4.03 -19.74 12.55
N PRO A 237 -2.80 -19.34 12.15
CA PRO A 237 -2.37 -17.96 12.27
C PRO A 237 -3.15 -17.05 11.34
N ARG A 238 -3.59 -15.90 11.87
CA ARG A 238 -4.44 -14.93 11.17
C ARG A 238 -3.64 -13.83 10.48
N ASN A 239 -2.41 -13.64 10.92
CA ASN A 239 -1.50 -12.63 10.41
C ASN A 239 -0.05 -13.14 10.44
N TYR A 240 0.87 -12.33 9.91
CA TYR A 240 2.29 -12.70 9.82
C TYR A 240 2.96 -12.87 11.19
N SER A 241 2.58 -12.08 12.19
CA SER A 241 3.14 -12.19 13.55
C SER A 241 2.76 -13.54 14.19
N GLU A 242 1.49 -13.94 14.07
CA GLU A 242 1.02 -15.25 14.53
C GLU A 242 1.69 -16.41 13.79
N GLN A 243 2.04 -16.22 12.51
CA GLN A 243 2.81 -17.21 11.76
C GLN A 243 4.23 -17.38 12.33
N ILE A 244 4.88 -16.29 12.74
CA ILE A 244 6.18 -16.37 13.43
C ILE A 244 6.04 -17.14 14.75
N SER A 245 4.99 -16.83 15.54
CA SER A 245 4.71 -17.56 16.78
C SER A 245 4.51 -19.05 16.51
N LYS A 246 3.69 -19.42 15.51
CA LYS A 246 3.50 -20.81 15.09
C LYS A 246 4.82 -21.49 14.75
N ASP A 247 5.68 -20.82 14.01
CA ASP A 247 6.99 -21.36 13.61
C ASP A 247 7.88 -21.59 14.83
N GLU A 248 7.90 -20.64 15.79
CA GLU A 248 8.65 -20.76 17.04
C GLU A 248 8.16 -21.93 17.90
N TRP A 249 6.85 -22.03 18.12
CA TRP A 249 6.23 -23.11 18.88
C TRP A 249 6.51 -24.48 18.25
N ASN A 250 6.37 -24.61 16.93
CA ASN A 250 6.60 -25.87 16.24
C ASN A 250 8.06 -26.32 16.33
N LYS A 251 9.04 -25.41 16.35
CA LYS A 251 10.45 -25.75 16.62
C LYS A 251 10.62 -26.35 18.01
N HIS A 252 10.07 -25.70 19.03
CA HIS A 252 10.15 -26.17 20.42
C HIS A 252 9.42 -27.50 20.62
N MET A 253 8.20 -27.64 20.09
CA MET A 253 7.41 -28.87 20.20
C MET A 253 8.08 -30.09 19.57
N ALA A 254 8.78 -29.89 18.44
CA ALA A 254 9.55 -30.94 17.78
C ALA A 254 10.85 -31.29 18.51
N SER A 255 11.27 -30.48 19.47
CA SER A 255 12.56 -30.57 20.16
C SER A 255 12.40 -31.25 21.52
N HIS A 256 13.13 -32.33 21.76
CA HIS A 256 13.14 -33.06 23.03
C HIS A 256 14.28 -32.61 23.97
N GLY A 257 14.97 -31.53 23.60
CA GLY A 257 16.03 -30.91 24.38
C GLY A 257 17.39 -31.60 24.28
N PHE A 258 18.33 -31.04 25.05
CA PHE A 258 19.69 -31.54 25.18
C PHE A 258 19.81 -32.70 26.16
N ARG A 259 20.86 -33.50 26.03
CA ARG A 259 21.20 -34.56 26.98
C ARG A 259 22.56 -34.30 27.60
N PHE A 260 22.56 -34.12 28.92
CA PHE A 260 23.75 -33.89 29.72
C PHE A 260 24.24 -35.20 30.33
N THR A 261 25.56 -35.35 30.42
CA THR A 261 26.21 -36.58 30.92
C THR A 261 26.35 -36.61 32.44
N GLY A 262 25.96 -35.53 33.12
CA GLY A 262 26.14 -35.34 34.57
C GLY A 262 27.56 -35.01 34.99
N LYS A 263 28.49 -34.83 34.03
CA LYS A 263 29.87 -34.39 34.25
C LYS A 263 30.18 -33.25 33.30
N ALA A 264 30.89 -32.23 33.78
CA ALA A 264 31.47 -31.21 32.92
C ALA A 264 32.55 -31.88 32.04
N ASP A 265 32.22 -32.16 30.78
CA ASP A 265 33.16 -32.64 29.78
C ASP A 265 33.01 -31.87 28.45
N ALA A 266 34.13 -31.68 27.75
CA ALA A 266 34.18 -30.94 26.49
C ALA A 266 33.56 -31.71 25.30
N LYS A 267 32.77 -32.77 25.58
CA LYS A 267 32.16 -33.57 24.52
C LYS A 267 31.06 -32.79 23.83
N PRO A 268 30.77 -33.11 22.55
CA PRO A 268 29.62 -32.56 21.87
C PRO A 268 28.32 -32.81 22.65
N LEU A 269 27.51 -31.76 22.81
CA LEU A 269 26.24 -31.84 23.53
C LEU A 269 25.18 -32.48 22.63
N LEU A 270 24.61 -33.61 23.04
CA LEU A 270 23.63 -34.31 22.23
C LEU A 270 22.29 -33.57 22.22
N PHE A 271 21.77 -33.29 21.03
CA PHE A 271 20.43 -32.73 20.84
C PHE A 271 19.49 -33.74 20.17
N ILE A 272 18.27 -33.85 20.69
CA ILE A 272 17.27 -34.81 20.20
C ILE A 272 16.06 -34.03 19.68
N ALA A 273 15.65 -34.30 18.44
CA ALA A 273 14.43 -33.74 17.87
C ALA A 273 13.79 -34.70 16.87
N ASN A 274 12.47 -34.59 16.73
CA ASN A 274 11.68 -35.34 15.77
C ASN A 274 10.78 -34.39 14.97
N PRO A 275 11.35 -33.57 14.07
CA PRO A 275 10.60 -32.58 13.30
C PRO A 275 9.61 -33.23 12.32
N PRO A 276 8.32 -32.83 12.32
CA PRO A 276 7.31 -33.39 11.43
C PRO A 276 7.35 -32.82 10.01
N HIS A 277 8.07 -31.72 9.79
CA HIS A 277 8.15 -31.02 8.50
C HIS A 277 9.55 -30.44 8.23
N PRO A 278 10.06 -30.45 6.97
CA PRO A 278 11.40 -29.95 6.63
C PRO A 278 11.67 -28.51 7.04
N TYR A 279 10.65 -27.64 6.97
CA TYR A 279 10.77 -26.25 7.40
C TYR A 279 11.11 -26.12 8.89
N ILE A 280 10.50 -26.96 9.74
CA ILE A 280 10.76 -26.99 11.18
C ILE A 280 12.18 -27.53 11.45
N GLU A 281 12.58 -28.60 10.75
CA GLU A 281 13.93 -29.15 10.85
C GLU A 281 15.01 -28.12 10.48
N GLN A 282 14.79 -27.37 9.39
CA GLN A 282 15.69 -26.28 9.01
C GLN A 282 15.72 -25.16 10.07
N GLY A 283 14.56 -24.82 10.64
CA GLY A 283 14.46 -23.87 11.75
C GLY A 283 15.28 -24.29 12.97
N ILE A 284 15.17 -25.57 13.37
CA ILE A 284 15.98 -26.19 14.43
C ILE A 284 17.47 -26.09 14.07
N HIS A 285 17.88 -26.50 12.88
CA HIS A 285 19.28 -26.43 12.47
C HIS A 285 19.86 -25.01 12.48
N ASN A 286 19.08 -24.02 12.06
CA ASN A 286 19.48 -22.62 12.10
C ASN A 286 19.70 -22.16 13.55
N PHE A 287 18.80 -22.54 14.46
CA PHE A 287 18.94 -22.20 15.88
C PHE A 287 20.15 -22.89 16.52
N LEU A 288 20.38 -24.17 16.23
CA LEU A 288 21.56 -24.91 16.69
C LEU A 288 22.88 -24.29 16.18
N ASN A 289 22.89 -23.67 14.99
CA ASN A 289 24.07 -22.95 14.51
C ASN A 289 24.39 -21.71 15.38
N LEU A 290 23.36 -21.02 15.89
CA LEU A 290 23.55 -19.90 16.82
C LEU A 290 24.14 -20.39 18.14
N ILE A 291 23.63 -21.51 18.67
CA ILE A 291 24.15 -22.11 19.90
C ILE A 291 25.61 -22.56 19.73
N ASP A 292 25.98 -23.15 18.58
CA ASP A 292 27.37 -23.51 18.29
C ASP A 292 28.30 -22.26 18.30
N LEU A 293 27.83 -21.12 17.80
CA LEU A 293 28.60 -19.86 17.85
C LEU A 293 28.79 -19.37 19.29
N GLU A 294 27.75 -19.45 20.12
CA GLU A 294 27.81 -19.09 21.54
C GLU A 294 28.73 -20.01 22.34
N LEU A 295 28.70 -21.32 22.10
CA LEU A 295 29.63 -22.28 22.72
C LEU A 295 31.09 -21.98 22.38
N VAL A 296 31.39 -21.70 21.11
CA VAL A 296 32.73 -21.27 20.67
C VAL A 296 33.13 -19.94 21.31
N GLY A 297 32.18 -19.01 21.45
CA GLY A 297 32.36 -17.75 22.17
C GLY A 297 32.73 -17.97 23.64
N ALA A 298 31.95 -18.79 24.35
CA ALA A 298 32.17 -19.12 25.75
C ALA A 298 33.55 -19.75 26.01
N LEU A 299 33.99 -20.68 25.14
CA LEU A 299 35.34 -21.27 25.21
C LEU A 299 36.48 -20.27 25.01
N LYS A 300 36.25 -19.19 24.25
CA LYS A 300 37.24 -18.12 24.08
C LYS A 300 37.29 -17.23 25.32
N VAL A 301 36.13 -16.84 25.84
CA VAL A 301 36.00 -15.92 26.99
C VAL A 301 36.39 -16.61 28.30
N SER A 302 36.13 -17.91 28.46
CA SER A 302 36.49 -18.66 29.67
C SER A 302 37.98 -18.55 30.00
N LYS A 303 38.86 -18.38 29.02
CA LYS A 303 40.31 -18.19 29.23
C LYS A 303 40.66 -16.92 30.01
N LEU A 304 39.72 -15.98 30.13
CA LEU A 304 39.84 -14.71 30.86
C LEU A 304 39.10 -14.72 32.20
N CYS A 305 38.53 -15.85 32.58
CA CYS A 305 37.95 -16.08 33.90
C CYS A 305 39.04 -16.33 34.95
N ASP A 306 38.62 -16.31 36.21
CA ASP A 306 39.39 -16.72 37.39
C ASP A 306 40.02 -18.11 37.19
N ASP A 307 41.13 -18.38 37.88
CA ASP A 307 41.89 -19.63 37.71
C ASP A 307 41.02 -20.88 37.96
N ARG A 308 39.95 -20.77 38.77
CA ARG A 308 38.95 -21.85 38.96
C ARG A 308 38.23 -22.22 37.67
N TRP A 309 37.85 -21.23 36.87
CA TRP A 309 36.97 -21.39 35.70
C TRP A 309 37.71 -21.31 34.37
N LYS A 310 38.97 -20.88 34.37
CA LYS A 310 39.81 -20.69 33.17
C LYS A 310 39.93 -21.92 32.28
N ALA A 311 39.90 -23.10 32.89
CA ALA A 311 39.97 -24.40 32.21
C ALA A 311 38.63 -25.15 32.23
N PHE A 312 37.51 -24.45 32.46
CA PHE A 312 36.19 -25.06 32.49
C PHE A 312 35.86 -25.69 31.11
N PRO A 313 35.50 -26.99 31.06
CA PRO A 313 35.33 -27.71 29.80
C PRO A 313 33.92 -27.52 29.23
N PHE A 314 33.63 -26.32 28.71
CA PHE A 314 32.38 -26.10 27.97
C PHE A 314 32.28 -27.06 26.76
N PRO A 315 31.06 -27.50 26.37
CA PRO A 315 30.86 -28.28 25.15
C PRO A 315 31.40 -27.54 23.92
N GLU A 316 32.11 -28.23 23.03
CA GLU A 316 32.71 -27.60 21.85
C GLU A 316 31.71 -27.35 20.70
N ARG A 317 30.67 -28.18 20.61
CA ARG A 317 29.63 -28.14 19.56
C ARG A 317 28.43 -28.99 19.94
N ILE A 318 27.38 -28.93 19.14
CA ILE A 318 26.18 -29.76 19.27
C ILE A 318 26.29 -31.01 18.38
N GLU A 319 25.98 -32.19 18.95
CA GLU A 319 25.83 -33.44 18.21
C GLU A 319 24.40 -33.58 17.69
N ARG A 320 24.27 -33.63 16.36
CA ARG A 320 22.98 -33.52 15.65
C ARG A 320 22.47 -34.85 15.10
N GLY A 321 23.19 -35.96 15.33
CA GLY A 321 22.85 -37.28 14.78
C GLY A 321 21.53 -37.90 15.26
N GLN A 322 20.86 -37.30 16.25
CA GLN A 322 19.54 -37.75 16.74
C GLN A 322 18.40 -36.81 16.35
N ILE A 323 18.61 -35.92 15.38
CA ILE A 323 17.52 -35.21 14.70
C ILE A 323 16.99 -36.16 13.63
N LYS A 324 15.78 -36.68 13.83
CA LYS A 324 15.16 -37.67 12.94
C LYS A 324 13.92 -37.09 12.28
N SER A 325 13.93 -36.99 10.96
CA SER A 325 12.75 -36.59 10.19
C SER A 325 11.65 -37.66 10.34
N GLU A 326 10.42 -37.24 10.65
CA GLU A 326 9.33 -38.18 10.96
C GLU A 326 8.86 -38.99 9.73
N ASN A 327 8.57 -38.31 8.62
CA ASN A 327 8.08 -38.95 7.39
C ASN A 327 8.43 -38.17 6.12
N TYR A 328 9.67 -37.69 6.02
CA TYR A 328 10.19 -37.02 4.83
C TYR A 328 11.70 -37.23 4.69
N LEU A 329 12.21 -36.97 3.49
CA LEU A 329 13.64 -36.92 3.24
C LEU A 329 14.16 -35.52 3.56
N SER A 330 14.98 -35.41 4.59
CA SER A 330 15.73 -34.18 4.87
C SER A 330 16.74 -33.89 3.75
N GLY A 331 16.89 -32.61 3.42
CA GLY A 331 17.81 -32.14 2.40
C GLY A 331 17.52 -30.70 1.94
N LYS A 332 18.41 -30.15 1.11
CA LYS A 332 18.30 -28.78 0.58
C LYS A 332 17.39 -28.70 -0.65
N TYR A 333 16.20 -29.29 -0.58
CA TYR A 333 15.23 -29.29 -1.67
C TYR A 333 14.45 -27.97 -1.69
N LYS A 334 14.95 -26.98 -2.43
CA LYS A 334 14.24 -25.71 -2.67
C LYS A 334 14.27 -25.36 -4.15
N PHE A 335 13.22 -24.70 -4.64
CA PHE A 335 13.32 -24.03 -5.92
C PHE A 335 14.43 -23.00 -5.84
N THR A 336 15.36 -23.08 -6.79
CA THR A 336 16.35 -22.04 -7.00
C THR A 336 15.98 -21.33 -8.28
N LEU A 337 16.09 -20.00 -8.23
CA LEU A 337 15.86 -19.18 -9.40
C LEU A 337 17.18 -19.03 -10.15
N SER A 338 17.17 -19.27 -11.45
CA SER A 338 18.28 -18.89 -12.32
C SER A 338 18.15 -17.39 -12.57
N GLU A 339 19.05 -16.61 -11.97
CA GLU A 339 19.05 -15.15 -12.13
C GLU A 339 19.11 -14.75 -13.61
N ASP A 340 19.95 -15.43 -14.40
CA ASP A 340 20.06 -15.18 -15.85
C ASP A 340 18.73 -15.42 -16.57
N LYS A 341 18.02 -16.54 -16.28
CA LYS A 341 16.72 -16.82 -16.91
C LYS A 341 15.61 -15.87 -16.47
N ILE A 342 15.65 -15.37 -15.24
CA ILE A 342 14.72 -14.32 -14.80
C ILE A 342 15.00 -13.04 -15.55
N LEU A 343 16.27 -12.63 -15.64
CA LEU A 343 16.65 -11.45 -16.41
C LEU A 343 16.26 -11.60 -17.88
N ASP A 344 16.41 -12.78 -18.48
CA ASP A 344 15.93 -13.05 -19.84
C ASP A 344 14.40 -13.01 -19.95
N LEU A 345 13.66 -13.42 -18.91
CA LEU A 345 12.19 -13.31 -18.90
C LEU A 345 11.74 -11.85 -18.75
N LEU A 346 12.47 -11.05 -17.97
CA LEU A 346 12.26 -9.60 -17.77
C LEU A 346 12.69 -8.78 -18.99
N THR A 347 13.73 -9.19 -19.71
CA THR A 347 14.35 -8.44 -20.82
C THR A 347 14.08 -9.01 -22.21
N GLY A 348 13.46 -10.19 -22.31
CA GLY A 348 13.07 -10.83 -23.57
C GLY A 348 11.66 -10.46 -24.03
N ASP A 349 11.25 -11.06 -25.16
CA ASP A 349 10.02 -10.74 -25.91
C ASP A 349 8.69 -10.84 -25.13
N ASN A 350 8.70 -11.38 -23.90
CA ASN A 350 7.50 -11.65 -23.11
C ASN A 350 7.08 -10.52 -22.17
N LEU A 351 8.01 -9.69 -21.69
CA LEU A 351 7.68 -8.57 -20.78
C LEU A 351 7.70 -7.23 -21.51
N TYR A 352 8.79 -6.86 -22.19
CA TYR A 352 8.85 -5.62 -22.96
C TYR A 352 8.89 -5.93 -24.46
N SER A 353 7.82 -5.61 -25.18
CA SER A 353 7.78 -5.73 -26.63
C SER A 353 8.50 -4.59 -27.37
N ASP A 354 9.07 -3.63 -26.63
CA ASP A 354 9.72 -2.43 -27.13
C ASP A 354 11.13 -2.29 -26.55
N ASN A 355 12.15 -2.40 -27.40
CA ASN A 355 13.57 -2.33 -27.02
C ASN A 355 13.96 -0.98 -26.39
N PHE A 356 13.20 0.08 -26.63
CA PHE A 356 13.49 1.44 -26.14
C PHE A 356 12.64 1.84 -24.94
N VAL A 357 11.93 0.90 -24.31
CA VAL A 357 11.13 1.16 -23.11
C VAL A 357 11.96 1.74 -21.96
N PHE A 358 13.26 1.46 -21.90
CA PHE A 358 14.14 2.00 -20.86
C PHE A 358 14.20 3.53 -20.85
N ILE A 359 14.00 4.18 -22.00
CA ILE A 359 13.92 5.65 -22.10
C ILE A 359 12.73 6.15 -21.28
N ARG A 360 11.56 5.50 -21.39
CA ARG A 360 10.37 5.81 -20.59
C ARG A 360 10.65 5.64 -19.10
N GLU A 361 11.29 4.54 -18.70
CA GLU A 361 11.60 4.25 -17.29
C GLU A 361 12.57 5.28 -16.70
N LEU A 362 13.61 5.68 -17.45
CA LEU A 362 14.54 6.73 -17.02
C LEU A 362 13.84 8.09 -16.88
N LEU A 363 12.98 8.46 -17.83
CA LEU A 363 12.18 9.69 -17.75
C LEU A 363 11.22 9.67 -16.57
N GLN A 364 10.54 8.55 -16.31
CA GLN A 364 9.66 8.39 -15.16
C GLN A 364 10.42 8.58 -13.84
N ASN A 365 11.59 7.94 -13.70
CA ASN A 365 12.44 8.10 -12.52
C ASN A 365 12.90 9.55 -12.33
N ALA A 366 13.32 10.21 -13.41
CA ALA A 366 13.75 11.61 -13.40
C ALA A 366 12.60 12.55 -12.98
N ILE A 367 11.41 12.39 -13.56
CA ILE A 367 10.21 13.15 -13.20
C ILE A 367 9.84 12.91 -11.73
N ASP A 368 9.84 11.64 -11.28
CA ASP A 368 9.48 11.29 -9.91
C ASP A 368 10.42 11.93 -8.88
N THR A 369 11.74 11.88 -9.11
CA THR A 369 12.71 12.44 -8.15
C THR A 369 12.70 13.97 -8.13
N VAL A 370 12.45 14.63 -9.26
CA VAL A 370 12.30 16.09 -9.33
C VAL A 370 11.01 16.54 -8.66
N ARG A 371 9.89 15.84 -8.89
CA ARG A 371 8.63 16.08 -8.19
C ARG A 371 8.76 15.84 -6.68
N HIS A 372 9.46 14.78 -6.26
CA HIS A 372 9.74 14.51 -4.85
C HIS A 372 10.54 15.64 -4.21
N ARG A 373 11.61 16.10 -4.87
CA ARG A 373 12.37 17.25 -4.38
C ARG A 373 11.50 18.50 -4.31
N SER A 374 10.68 18.77 -5.33
CA SER A 374 9.76 19.91 -5.29
C SER A 374 8.77 19.81 -4.13
N TYR A 375 8.24 18.62 -3.84
CA TYR A 375 7.32 18.37 -2.73
C TYR A 375 7.97 18.67 -1.38
N VAL A 376 9.23 18.27 -1.22
CA VAL A 376 10.02 18.51 -0.01
C VAL A 376 10.41 19.98 0.13
N GLU A 377 10.97 20.60 -0.91
CA GLU A 377 11.49 21.98 -0.87
C GLU A 377 10.37 23.00 -0.69
N LYS A 378 9.17 22.74 -1.23
CA LYS A 378 7.99 23.59 -1.04
C LYS A 378 7.55 23.77 0.42
N CYS A 379 7.95 22.86 1.32
CA CYS A 379 7.77 23.06 2.76
C CYS A 379 8.55 24.26 3.31
N ALA A 380 9.74 24.53 2.77
CA ALA A 380 10.61 25.61 3.23
C ALA A 380 10.50 26.85 2.33
N ASN A 381 10.32 26.64 1.02
CA ASN A 381 10.18 27.68 0.01
C ASN A 381 9.00 27.35 -0.92
N PRO A 382 7.79 27.88 -0.65
CA PRO A 382 6.61 27.63 -1.48
C PRO A 382 6.77 28.00 -2.96
N GLU A 383 7.69 28.93 -3.28
CA GLU A 383 7.99 29.40 -4.64
C GLU A 383 9.10 28.57 -5.33
N TYR A 384 9.52 27.44 -4.75
CA TYR A 384 10.52 26.58 -5.38
C TYR A 384 10.05 26.08 -6.74
N GLN A 385 10.87 26.31 -7.77
CA GLN A 385 10.66 25.83 -9.12
C GLN A 385 11.71 24.78 -9.50
N PRO A 386 11.31 23.58 -9.94
CA PRO A 386 12.25 22.56 -10.39
C PRO A 386 12.98 23.00 -11.67
N GLN A 387 14.23 22.55 -11.82
CA GLN A 387 14.95 22.72 -13.09
C GLN A 387 14.46 21.70 -14.13
N PRO A 388 14.57 22.01 -15.43
CA PRO A 388 14.29 21.07 -16.50
C PRO A 388 15.12 19.79 -16.40
N ILE A 389 14.57 18.68 -16.91
CA ILE A 389 15.29 17.42 -17.09
C ILE A 389 16.01 17.50 -18.44
N GLU A 390 17.32 17.28 -18.44
CA GLU A 390 18.14 17.34 -19.66
C GLU A 390 18.39 15.93 -20.20
N VAL A 391 18.14 15.73 -21.49
CA VAL A 391 18.41 14.48 -22.21
C VAL A 391 19.40 14.77 -23.32
N SER A 392 20.49 14.02 -23.36
CA SER A 392 21.51 14.11 -24.41
C SER A 392 21.74 12.76 -25.07
N PHE A 393 21.96 12.78 -26.38
CA PHE A 393 22.37 11.61 -27.15
C PHE A 393 23.63 11.95 -27.92
N PHE A 394 24.72 11.22 -27.68
CA PHE A 394 26.03 11.54 -28.24
C PHE A 394 26.85 10.29 -28.48
N GLN A 395 27.85 10.42 -29.35
CA GLN A 395 28.85 9.39 -29.56
C GLN A 395 30.12 9.75 -28.79
N ASP A 396 30.71 8.78 -28.09
CA ASP A 396 31.98 8.98 -27.40
C ASP A 396 33.19 8.90 -28.37
N HIS A 397 34.38 9.09 -27.83
CA HIS A 397 35.64 9.05 -28.59
C HIS A 397 36.01 7.65 -29.11
N GLU A 398 35.41 6.59 -28.57
CA GLU A 398 35.59 5.21 -29.02
C GLU A 398 34.55 4.81 -30.09
N GLY A 399 33.56 5.67 -30.34
CA GLY A 399 32.52 5.44 -31.34
C GLY A 399 31.23 4.82 -30.78
N TYR A 400 31.08 4.69 -29.46
CA TYR A 400 29.86 4.16 -28.86
C TYR A 400 28.81 5.24 -28.67
N ASN A 401 27.55 4.90 -28.92
CA ASN A 401 26.43 5.80 -28.68
C ASN A 401 25.98 5.75 -27.21
N TRP A 402 25.73 6.91 -26.61
CA TRP A 402 25.27 7.08 -25.25
C TRP A 402 23.98 7.89 -25.20
N LEU A 403 23.00 7.41 -24.44
CA LEU A 403 21.85 8.19 -23.99
C LEU A 403 22.09 8.60 -22.55
N ARG A 404 22.05 9.89 -22.25
CA ARG A 404 22.24 10.42 -20.90
C ARG A 404 21.02 11.25 -20.48
N VAL A 405 20.54 11.01 -19.27
CA VAL A 405 19.45 11.75 -18.62
C VAL A 405 20.01 12.39 -17.35
N ASP A 406 19.86 13.70 -17.23
CA ASP A 406 20.26 14.49 -16.08
C ASP A 406 19.02 15.12 -15.44
N ASP A 407 18.82 14.83 -14.15
CA ASP A 407 17.80 15.44 -13.32
C ASP A 407 18.42 16.24 -12.16
N GLU A 408 17.69 17.25 -11.68
CA GLU A 408 18.00 17.94 -10.42
C GLU A 408 17.03 17.52 -9.31
N GLY A 409 16.77 16.21 -9.19
CA GLY A 409 15.92 15.65 -8.14
C GLY A 409 16.60 15.48 -6.80
N MET A 410 16.06 14.57 -5.98
CA MET A 410 16.57 14.29 -4.63
C MET A 410 17.95 13.62 -4.62
N GLY A 411 18.33 12.93 -5.69
CA GLY A 411 19.53 12.08 -5.74
C GLY A 411 19.37 10.78 -4.95
N MET A 412 20.48 10.07 -4.69
CA MET A 412 20.50 8.84 -3.90
C MET A 412 21.73 8.79 -2.96
N ASP A 413 21.51 8.41 -1.71
CA ASP A 413 22.58 8.05 -0.78
C ASP A 413 22.96 6.56 -0.92
N LEU A 414 24.00 6.12 -0.21
CA LEU A 414 24.46 4.73 -0.27
C LEU A 414 23.39 3.74 0.19
N ASN A 415 22.58 4.10 1.19
CA ASN A 415 21.52 3.22 1.69
C ASN A 415 20.41 3.01 0.64
N ILE A 416 20.00 4.08 -0.06
CA ILE A 416 19.04 4.00 -1.16
C ILE A 416 19.61 3.14 -2.30
N ILE A 417 20.88 3.33 -2.62
CA ILE A 417 21.58 2.52 -3.62
C ILE A 417 21.49 1.03 -3.24
N GLU A 418 21.98 0.65 -2.06
CA GLU A 418 22.06 -0.75 -1.62
C GLU A 418 20.68 -1.40 -1.45
N THR A 419 19.71 -0.66 -0.91
CA THR A 419 18.40 -1.20 -0.53
C THR A 419 17.37 -1.18 -1.65
N HIS A 420 17.48 -0.24 -2.59
CA HIS A 420 16.43 0.01 -3.59
C HIS A 420 16.91 -0.02 -5.05
N LEU A 421 18.11 0.50 -5.35
CA LEU A 421 18.65 0.45 -6.72
C LEU A 421 19.20 -0.94 -7.05
N LEU A 422 19.91 -1.52 -6.08
CA LEU A 422 20.66 -2.77 -6.21
C LEU A 422 19.84 -4.00 -5.83
N ASN A 423 18.87 -3.85 -4.92
CA ASN A 423 18.01 -4.95 -4.49
C ASN A 423 16.76 -5.05 -5.40
N LYS A 424 16.70 -6.11 -6.21
CA LYS A 424 15.68 -6.30 -7.25
C LYS A 424 14.27 -6.37 -6.62
N GLY A 425 13.37 -5.46 -7.01
CA GLY A 425 11.94 -5.50 -6.64
C GLY A 425 11.54 -4.71 -5.39
N ASN A 426 12.44 -3.90 -4.81
CA ASN A 426 12.15 -3.10 -3.62
C ASN A 426 12.17 -1.59 -3.94
N SER A 427 11.01 -0.98 -4.19
CA SER A 427 10.90 0.46 -4.51
C SER A 427 11.12 1.34 -3.27
N TYR A 428 11.98 2.37 -3.37
CA TYR A 428 12.19 3.39 -2.33
C TYR A 428 10.88 4.01 -1.85
N TYR A 429 9.97 4.29 -2.77
CA TYR A 429 8.70 4.95 -2.47
C TYR A 429 7.69 4.07 -1.71
N ASN A 430 7.95 2.77 -1.57
CA ASN A 430 7.14 1.88 -0.73
C ASN A 430 7.73 1.67 0.68
N SER A 431 8.91 2.25 0.96
CA SER A 431 9.58 2.13 2.25
C SER A 431 8.82 2.86 3.36
N ASP A 432 8.90 2.33 4.59
CA ASP A 432 8.25 2.97 5.74
C ASP A 432 8.89 4.33 6.08
N LEU A 433 10.18 4.50 5.78
CA LEU A 433 10.89 5.78 5.88
C LEU A 433 10.27 6.84 4.97
N PHE A 434 9.98 6.49 3.72
CA PHE A 434 9.33 7.42 2.79
C PHE A 434 7.89 7.75 3.21
N LYS A 435 7.12 6.75 3.67
CA LYS A 435 5.76 6.98 4.20
C LYS A 435 5.78 7.96 5.39
N LEU A 436 6.76 7.82 6.29
CA LEU A 436 6.98 8.74 7.40
C LEU A 436 7.32 10.17 6.94
N GLU A 437 8.18 10.31 5.93
CA GLU A 437 8.48 11.61 5.32
C GLU A 437 7.22 12.24 4.72
N LYS A 438 6.45 11.47 3.94
CA LYS A 438 5.18 11.92 3.33
C LYS A 438 4.18 12.38 4.40
N LEU A 439 4.01 11.62 5.49
CA LEU A 439 3.13 12.02 6.59
C LEU A 439 3.55 13.39 7.18
N LYS A 440 4.84 13.54 7.54
CA LYS A 440 5.36 14.79 8.13
C LYS A 440 5.23 16.00 7.20
N ILE A 441 5.38 15.79 5.90
CA ILE A 441 5.26 16.85 4.90
C ILE A 441 3.78 17.20 4.68
N SER A 442 2.91 16.20 4.55
CA SER A 442 1.47 16.39 4.36
C SER A 442 0.78 17.13 5.51
N GLU A 443 1.31 17.02 6.74
CA GLU A 443 0.86 17.83 7.88
C GLU A 443 1.19 19.33 7.72
N LYS A 444 2.26 19.66 6.96
CA LYS A 444 2.74 21.04 6.78
C LYS A 444 2.22 21.70 5.52
N ILE A 445 2.15 20.95 4.43
CA ILE A 445 1.63 21.39 3.14
C ILE A 445 0.43 20.50 2.79
N GLN A 446 -0.73 21.11 2.51
CA GLN A 446 -1.92 20.40 2.04
C GLN A 446 -1.76 19.95 0.58
N ASP A 447 -0.64 19.29 0.29
CA ASP A 447 -0.24 18.82 -1.03
C ASP A 447 0.09 17.32 -0.97
N GLU A 448 0.03 16.66 -2.11
CA GLU A 448 0.27 15.23 -2.21
C GLU A 448 1.33 14.91 -3.26
N PHE A 449 2.16 13.92 -2.95
CA PHE A 449 3.05 13.30 -3.92
C PHE A 449 2.77 11.79 -4.01
N SER A 450 2.59 11.29 -5.22
CA SER A 450 2.71 9.86 -5.55
C SER A 450 3.60 9.66 -6.78
N PRO A 451 4.52 8.69 -6.74
CA PRO A 451 5.42 8.40 -7.85
C PRO A 451 4.68 7.65 -8.97
N ILE A 452 5.20 7.79 -10.19
CA ILE A 452 4.83 6.97 -11.34
C ILE A 452 5.44 5.55 -11.17
N SER A 453 6.66 5.49 -10.66
CA SER A 453 7.49 4.29 -10.57
C SER A 453 7.10 3.42 -9.37
N ARG A 454 6.61 2.19 -9.62
CA ARG A 454 6.04 1.31 -8.58
C ARG A 454 6.86 0.07 -8.23
N PHE A 455 7.61 -0.49 -9.19
CA PHE A 455 8.12 -1.87 -9.10
C PHE A 455 9.62 -2.00 -8.82
N GLY A 456 10.40 -0.92 -8.95
CA GLY A 456 11.85 -0.97 -8.70
C GLY A 456 12.65 -1.83 -9.68
N ILE A 457 12.16 -2.00 -10.92
CA ILE A 457 12.86 -2.76 -11.99
C ILE A 457 13.29 -1.88 -13.18
N GLY A 458 13.03 -0.56 -13.13
CA GLY A 458 13.23 0.36 -14.25
C GLY A 458 14.67 0.38 -14.78
N LEU A 459 15.68 0.32 -13.89
CA LEU A 459 17.09 0.26 -14.30
C LEU A 459 17.42 -1.02 -15.08
N LEU A 460 16.79 -2.16 -14.74
CA LEU A 460 17.04 -3.43 -15.42
C LEU A 460 16.60 -3.40 -16.89
N SER A 461 15.58 -2.59 -17.21
CA SER A 461 15.13 -2.41 -18.60
C SER A 461 16.22 -1.81 -19.49
N CYS A 462 17.19 -1.06 -18.92
CA CYS A 462 18.33 -0.53 -19.67
C CYS A 462 19.15 -1.66 -20.29
N PHE A 463 19.31 -2.81 -19.62
CA PHE A 463 20.10 -3.94 -20.12
C PHE A 463 19.46 -4.72 -21.27
N ILE A 464 18.26 -4.33 -21.71
CA ILE A 464 17.67 -4.77 -22.99
C ILE A 464 18.59 -4.27 -24.11
N THR A 465 18.79 -2.96 -24.18
CA THR A 465 19.47 -2.27 -25.31
C THR A 465 20.88 -1.76 -24.96
N CYS A 466 21.21 -1.66 -23.67
CA CYS A 466 22.46 -1.10 -23.17
C CYS A 466 23.35 -2.17 -22.54
N ASP A 467 24.68 -2.05 -22.68
CA ASP A 467 25.65 -2.96 -22.06
C ASP A 467 26.40 -2.36 -20.85
N LYS A 468 26.41 -1.03 -20.76
CA LYS A 468 27.06 -0.28 -19.69
C LYS A 468 26.19 0.88 -19.22
N ILE A 469 26.14 1.09 -17.91
CA ILE A 469 25.41 2.18 -17.28
C ILE A 469 26.35 2.90 -16.30
N GLU A 470 26.45 4.21 -16.45
CA GLU A 470 27.21 5.11 -15.58
C GLU A 470 26.23 6.01 -14.84
N ILE A 471 26.39 6.12 -13.52
CA ILE A 471 25.50 6.91 -12.65
C ILE A 471 26.35 7.89 -11.83
N SER A 472 25.95 9.16 -11.85
CA SER A 472 26.40 10.19 -10.91
C SER A 472 25.22 10.60 -10.06
N THR A 473 25.35 10.65 -8.75
CA THR A 473 24.24 11.14 -7.93
C THR A 473 24.73 11.95 -6.75
N CYS A 474 23.93 12.96 -6.38
CA CYS A 474 24.14 13.80 -5.23
C CYS A 474 22.84 13.88 -4.44
N TYR A 475 22.78 13.21 -3.30
CA TYR A 475 21.62 13.22 -2.42
C TYR A 475 21.54 14.53 -1.64
N ALA A 476 20.38 15.17 -1.62
CA ALA A 476 20.10 16.31 -0.74
C ALA A 476 19.39 15.85 0.53
N TYR A 477 20.03 16.01 1.70
CA TYR A 477 19.38 15.82 2.99
C TYR A 477 18.64 17.10 3.38
N PRO A 478 17.30 17.16 3.25
CA PRO A 478 16.54 18.40 3.47
C PRO A 478 16.58 18.83 4.94
N SER A 479 16.77 17.88 5.85
CA SER A 479 16.75 18.08 7.29
C SER A 479 17.96 18.84 7.85
N ASN A 480 19.12 18.78 7.18
CA ASN A 480 20.37 19.33 7.69
C ASN A 480 21.25 20.01 6.63
N GLY A 481 20.79 20.11 5.38
CA GLY A 481 21.51 20.76 4.28
C GLY A 481 22.79 20.05 3.85
N ARG A 482 23.00 18.79 4.28
CA ARG A 482 24.14 17.97 3.85
C ARG A 482 23.89 17.40 2.46
N TYR A 483 24.98 17.24 1.71
CA TYR A 483 24.99 16.47 0.46
C TYR A 483 25.81 15.18 0.61
N GLU A 484 25.34 14.12 -0.03
CA GLU A 484 26.11 12.89 -0.20
C GLU A 484 26.28 12.58 -1.68
N LYS A 485 27.52 12.30 -2.08
CA LYS A 485 27.89 12.20 -3.50
C LYS A 485 28.47 10.82 -3.78
N ASN A 486 27.88 10.14 -4.76
CA ASN A 486 28.23 8.79 -5.13
C ASN A 486 28.36 8.68 -6.66
N ARG A 487 29.33 7.87 -7.11
CA ARG A 487 29.58 7.51 -8.52
C ARG A 487 29.44 6.00 -8.64
N MET A 488 28.73 5.54 -9.67
CA MET A 488 28.55 4.11 -9.92
C MET A 488 28.76 3.77 -11.39
N SER A 489 29.39 2.62 -11.65
CA SER A 489 29.51 2.01 -12.98
C SER A 489 28.97 0.58 -12.91
N ILE A 490 28.13 0.21 -13.87
CA ILE A 490 27.50 -1.11 -13.97
C ILE A 490 27.77 -1.68 -15.37
N GLU A 491 28.43 -2.83 -15.42
CA GLU A 491 28.77 -3.53 -16.66
C GLU A 491 28.07 -4.89 -16.75
N GLY A 492 27.31 -5.10 -17.84
CA GLY A 492 26.65 -6.37 -18.15
C GLY A 492 25.45 -6.73 -17.26
N ARG A 493 24.80 -7.86 -17.58
CA ARG A 493 23.60 -8.38 -16.87
C ARG A 493 23.93 -9.08 -15.55
N SER A 494 25.16 -9.58 -15.40
CA SER A 494 25.60 -10.43 -14.28
C SER A 494 26.41 -9.71 -13.19
N GLY A 495 26.58 -8.39 -13.27
CA GLY A 495 26.72 -7.55 -12.08
C GLY A 495 28.10 -7.38 -11.45
N PHE A 496 29.10 -6.88 -12.20
CA PHE A 496 30.19 -6.15 -11.56
C PHE A 496 29.81 -4.68 -11.44
N TRP A 497 29.66 -4.23 -10.19
CA TRP A 497 29.28 -2.87 -9.88
C TRP A 497 30.44 -2.21 -9.16
N VAL A 498 30.81 -1.01 -9.61
CA VAL A 498 31.79 -0.19 -8.93
C VAL A 498 31.05 0.95 -8.28
N VAL A 499 31.11 1.06 -6.95
CA VAL A 499 30.54 2.19 -6.20
C VAL A 499 31.67 2.98 -5.55
N GLN A 500 31.70 4.29 -5.79
CA GLN A 500 32.71 5.19 -5.28
C GLN A 500 32.04 6.34 -4.53
N SER A 501 32.36 6.51 -3.25
CA SER A 501 31.77 7.54 -2.40
C SER A 501 32.79 8.62 -2.03
N ASP A 502 32.35 9.87 -2.10
CA ASP A 502 33.13 11.04 -1.63
C ASP A 502 33.39 10.94 -0.12
N ALA A 503 32.43 10.42 0.65
CA ALA A 503 32.56 10.24 2.09
C ALA A 503 33.68 9.23 2.45
N ALA A 504 33.88 8.21 1.60
CA ALA A 504 34.97 7.25 1.72
C ALA A 504 36.30 7.76 1.10
N ARG A 505 36.33 9.00 0.61
CA ARG A 505 37.49 9.62 -0.08
C ARG A 505 37.96 8.85 -1.31
N HIS A 506 37.05 8.18 -2.00
CA HIS A 506 37.36 7.52 -3.28
C HIS A 506 37.57 8.57 -4.38
N THR A 507 38.38 8.24 -5.39
CA THR A 507 38.52 9.07 -6.59
C THR A 507 37.55 8.54 -7.65
N PRO A 508 36.54 9.33 -8.09
CA PRO A 508 35.50 8.84 -8.98
C PRO A 508 36.05 8.63 -10.40
N ILE A 509 35.61 7.55 -11.04
CA ILE A 509 35.82 7.30 -12.47
C ILE A 509 35.11 8.41 -13.26
N ALA A 510 35.71 8.79 -14.38
CA ALA A 510 35.16 9.81 -15.25
C ALA A 510 33.92 9.29 -15.99
N MET A 511 32.87 10.11 -16.06
CA MET A 511 31.60 9.74 -16.68
C MET A 511 31.47 10.34 -18.09
N PRO A 512 30.95 9.59 -19.07
CA PRO A 512 30.65 10.11 -20.41
C PRO A 512 29.69 11.30 -20.38
N ASN A 513 29.98 12.28 -21.23
CA ASN A 513 29.14 13.46 -21.47
C ASN A 513 29.29 13.91 -22.94
N GLN A 514 28.34 14.71 -23.43
CA GLN A 514 28.35 15.27 -24.78
C GLN A 514 29.65 16.04 -25.09
N ASP A 515 30.19 16.75 -24.09
CA ASP A 515 31.44 17.52 -24.20
C ASP A 515 32.70 16.74 -23.78
N GLY A 516 32.62 15.40 -23.69
CA GLY A 516 33.74 14.53 -23.36
C GLY A 516 33.54 13.77 -22.05
N LEU A 517 34.43 13.97 -21.07
CA LEU A 517 34.41 13.24 -19.80
C LEU A 517 34.21 14.18 -18.62
N GLU A 518 33.13 13.95 -17.87
CA GLU A 518 32.86 14.59 -16.59
C GLU A 518 33.78 14.02 -15.51
N LYS A 519 34.59 14.89 -14.89
CA LYS A 519 35.54 14.51 -13.85
C LYS A 519 35.06 14.94 -12.47
N GLY A 520 35.33 14.11 -11.47
CA GLY A 520 34.94 14.37 -10.08
C GLY A 520 33.51 13.93 -9.78
N TYR A 521 33.05 14.29 -8.59
CA TYR A 521 31.68 14.03 -8.14
C TYR A 521 30.72 15.14 -8.58
N ARG A 522 29.44 14.80 -8.75
CA ARG A 522 28.37 15.76 -9.01
C ARG A 522 28.33 16.82 -7.90
N LYS A 523 28.11 18.08 -8.28
CA LYS A 523 28.12 19.23 -7.35
C LYS A 523 26.73 19.65 -6.89
N THR A 524 25.74 19.50 -7.75
CA THR A 524 24.34 19.85 -7.51
C THR A 524 23.52 18.61 -7.17
N PRO A 525 22.47 18.72 -6.35
CA PRO A 525 21.57 17.60 -6.09
C PRO A 525 20.96 16.99 -7.37
N GLY A 526 20.55 15.73 -7.28
CA GLY A 526 19.95 14.98 -8.38
C GLY A 526 20.84 13.89 -8.95
N THR A 527 20.44 13.33 -10.08
CA THR A 527 21.08 12.16 -10.68
C THR A 527 21.36 12.36 -12.17
N SER A 528 22.51 11.87 -12.62
CA SER A 528 22.88 11.67 -14.02
C SER A 528 22.95 10.18 -14.28
N ILE A 529 22.25 9.68 -15.30
CA ILE A 529 22.37 8.30 -15.75
C ILE A 529 22.75 8.32 -17.23
N ALA A 530 23.90 7.75 -17.58
CA ALA A 530 24.35 7.55 -18.95
C ALA A 530 24.36 6.07 -19.30
N CYS A 531 23.67 5.70 -20.37
CA CYS A 531 23.51 4.34 -20.84
C CYS A 531 24.16 4.18 -22.20
N ARG A 532 25.12 3.25 -22.32
CA ARG A 532 25.79 2.92 -23.58
C ARG A 532 24.96 1.94 -24.39
N ILE A 533 24.60 2.30 -25.61
CA ILE A 533 23.84 1.45 -26.52
C ILE A 533 24.75 0.32 -27.04
N LYS A 534 24.26 -0.91 -27.00
CA LYS A 534 24.96 -2.08 -27.57
C LYS A 534 25.15 -1.91 -29.07
N THR A 535 26.32 -2.29 -29.58
CA THR A 535 26.60 -2.28 -31.03
C THR A 535 25.59 -3.07 -31.86
N SER A 536 25.02 -4.16 -31.32
CA SER A 536 23.96 -4.93 -32.00
C SER A 536 22.64 -4.16 -32.20
N HIS A 537 22.47 -3.04 -31.49
CA HIS A 537 21.30 -2.16 -31.53
C HIS A 537 21.63 -0.78 -32.13
N GLU A 538 22.85 -0.56 -32.63
CA GLU A 538 23.32 0.69 -33.28
C GLU A 538 22.97 0.74 -34.79
N TYR A 539 21.83 0.17 -35.21
CA TYR A 539 21.44 0.17 -36.64
C TYR A 539 20.99 1.57 -37.14
N LEU A 540 21.07 1.79 -38.46
CA LEU A 540 20.58 3.00 -39.15
C LEU A 540 19.16 3.38 -38.67
N GLY A 541 19.03 4.52 -37.96
CA GLY A 541 17.72 5.10 -37.59
C GLY A 541 17.36 5.18 -36.10
N LEU A 542 18.34 5.16 -35.18
CA LEU A 542 18.14 5.55 -33.77
C LEU A 542 17.65 7.01 -33.69
N ASN A 543 16.33 7.20 -33.75
CA ASN A 543 15.70 8.50 -33.61
C ASN A 543 15.23 8.68 -32.16
N ILE A 544 16.15 9.12 -31.30
CA ILE A 544 15.87 9.35 -29.87
C ILE A 544 14.74 10.37 -29.69
N GLU A 545 14.75 11.44 -30.47
CA GLU A 545 13.69 12.47 -30.45
C GLU A 545 12.30 11.85 -30.68
N HIS A 546 12.17 10.93 -31.62
CA HIS A 546 10.93 10.21 -31.90
C HIS A 546 10.47 9.37 -30.70
N HIS A 547 11.39 8.65 -30.04
CA HIS A 547 11.06 7.88 -28.84
C HIS A 547 10.65 8.79 -27.68
N LEU A 548 11.34 9.91 -27.46
CA LEU A 548 10.98 10.89 -26.45
C LEU A 548 9.57 11.46 -26.70
N LYS A 549 9.27 11.91 -27.93
CA LYS A 549 7.93 12.40 -28.33
C LYS A 549 6.83 11.35 -28.25
N ARG A 550 7.19 10.07 -28.34
CA ARG A 550 6.23 8.96 -28.16
C ARG A 550 5.88 8.72 -26.70
N PHE A 551 6.82 8.96 -25.77
CA PHE A 551 6.63 8.72 -24.34
C PHE A 551 6.21 9.96 -23.55
N LEU A 552 6.59 11.16 -23.98
CA LEU A 552 6.21 12.43 -23.37
C LEU A 552 5.00 13.04 -24.09
N LEU A 553 4.07 13.59 -23.31
CA LEU A 553 2.88 14.27 -23.83
C LEU A 553 2.88 15.75 -23.43
N ALA A 554 2.58 16.02 -22.16
CA ALA A 554 2.53 17.36 -21.59
C ALA A 554 3.23 17.32 -20.22
N PRO A 555 4.57 17.33 -20.16
CA PRO A 555 5.29 17.26 -18.90
C PRO A 555 5.30 18.62 -18.18
N GLU A 556 4.88 18.62 -16.91
CA GLU A 556 4.90 19.82 -16.05
C GLU A 556 6.33 20.27 -15.75
N ILE A 557 7.25 19.32 -15.62
CA ILE A 557 8.69 19.58 -15.57
C ILE A 557 9.19 19.51 -17.01
N PRO A 558 9.67 20.62 -17.60
CA PRO A 558 10.16 20.61 -18.97
C PRO A 558 11.26 19.57 -19.15
N VAL A 559 11.19 18.83 -20.26
CA VAL A 559 12.25 17.91 -20.68
C VAL A 559 12.91 18.51 -21.91
N ILE A 560 14.22 18.73 -21.83
CA ILE A 560 15.01 19.33 -22.89
C ILE A 560 15.83 18.23 -23.58
N PHE A 561 15.81 18.20 -24.90
CA PHE A 561 16.65 17.33 -25.73
C PHE A 561 17.40 18.19 -26.74
N GLU A 562 18.73 18.12 -26.74
CA GLU A 562 19.57 18.91 -27.64
C GLU A 562 19.27 20.42 -27.61
N GLY A 563 18.95 20.94 -26.42
CA GLY A 563 18.63 22.35 -26.19
C GLY A 563 17.22 22.78 -26.64
N GLN A 564 16.34 21.85 -27.01
CA GLN A 564 14.95 22.12 -27.36
C GLN A 564 13.99 21.38 -26.41
N PRO A 565 12.87 21.98 -26.00
CA PRO A 565 11.85 21.28 -25.23
C PRO A 565 11.22 20.16 -26.06
N ILE A 566 11.00 18.99 -25.43
CA ILE A 566 10.34 17.83 -26.01
C ILE A 566 9.10 17.45 -25.21
N GLY A 567 8.07 17.03 -25.93
CA GLY A 567 6.69 17.03 -25.42
C GLY A 567 6.05 18.39 -25.71
N GLY A 568 4.75 18.48 -25.57
CA GLY A 568 4.07 19.76 -25.70
C GLY A 568 4.18 20.60 -24.43
N ASP A 569 4.13 21.90 -24.64
CA ASP A 569 4.21 22.89 -23.56
C ASP A 569 3.04 22.74 -22.57
N TRP A 570 3.36 22.70 -21.28
CA TRP A 570 2.36 22.48 -20.23
C TRP A 570 1.29 23.58 -20.23
N ASP A 571 1.69 24.84 -20.36
CA ASP A 571 0.75 25.96 -20.30
C ASP A 571 -0.14 26.00 -21.55
N GLU A 572 0.41 25.76 -22.74
CA GLU A 572 -0.36 25.69 -23.98
C GLU A 572 -1.33 24.50 -24.01
N MET A 573 -0.87 23.32 -23.56
CA MET A 573 -1.66 22.09 -23.64
C MET A 573 -2.72 21.98 -22.55
N VAL A 574 -2.42 22.43 -21.33
CA VAL A 574 -3.18 22.12 -20.12
C VAL A 574 -3.88 23.35 -19.55
N ASN A 575 -3.21 24.51 -19.49
CA ASN A 575 -3.73 25.69 -18.81
C ASN A 575 -4.47 26.67 -19.74
N THR A 576 -4.16 26.66 -21.04
CA THR A 576 -4.75 27.57 -22.01
C THR A 576 -5.98 26.95 -22.68
N PRO A 577 -7.17 27.58 -22.62
CA PRO A 577 -8.35 27.10 -23.34
C PRO A 577 -8.12 27.05 -24.85
N TRP A 578 -8.49 25.93 -25.49
CA TRP A 578 -8.28 25.74 -26.94
C TRP A 578 -9.28 26.51 -27.81
N CYS A 579 -10.43 26.90 -27.27
CA CYS A 579 -11.43 27.72 -27.95
C CYS A 579 -12.39 28.36 -26.95
N ASP A 580 -13.11 29.39 -27.40
CA ASP A 580 -14.29 29.89 -26.70
C ASP A 580 -15.57 29.15 -27.16
N TYR A 581 -16.64 29.27 -26.38
CA TYR A 581 -17.95 28.80 -26.81
C TYR A 581 -18.39 29.57 -28.06
N LEU A 582 -18.75 28.83 -29.11
CA LEU A 582 -19.22 29.41 -30.38
C LEU A 582 -20.46 28.67 -30.87
N LYS A 583 -21.50 29.40 -31.26
CA LYS A 583 -22.70 28.86 -31.91
C LYS A 583 -22.92 29.57 -33.25
N THR A 584 -22.86 28.81 -34.33
CA THR A 584 -23.00 29.34 -35.70
C THR A 584 -24.19 28.71 -36.39
N SER A 585 -25.23 29.50 -36.69
CA SER A 585 -26.36 29.07 -37.50
C SER A 585 -25.95 28.85 -38.96
N LEU A 586 -26.36 27.74 -39.56
CA LEU A 586 -26.14 27.44 -40.97
C LEU A 586 -27.16 28.18 -41.84
N SER A 587 -26.83 28.38 -43.12
CA SER A 587 -27.66 29.12 -44.07
C SER A 587 -29.05 28.47 -44.24
N GLN A 588 -30.11 29.29 -44.32
CA GLN A 588 -31.47 28.80 -44.54
C GLN A 588 -31.60 27.92 -45.79
N ASP A 589 -30.88 28.27 -46.87
CA ASP A 589 -30.82 27.48 -48.10
C ASP A 589 -30.39 26.02 -47.87
N PHE A 590 -29.37 25.78 -47.04
CA PHE A 590 -28.95 24.43 -46.65
C PHE A 590 -30.00 23.72 -45.78
N VAL A 591 -30.62 24.43 -44.84
CA VAL A 591 -31.70 23.90 -43.97
C VAL A 591 -32.90 23.45 -44.82
N ASP A 592 -33.26 24.22 -45.84
CA ASP A 592 -34.38 23.92 -46.75
C ASP A 592 -34.07 22.70 -47.64
N ARG A 593 -32.82 22.56 -48.11
CA ARG A 593 -32.36 21.36 -48.84
C ARG A 593 -32.40 20.11 -47.96
N CYS A 594 -31.91 20.20 -46.73
CA CYS A 594 -31.97 19.09 -45.77
C CYS A 594 -33.43 18.70 -45.45
N SER A 595 -34.30 19.68 -45.26
CA SER A 595 -35.74 19.46 -45.02
C SER A 595 -36.40 18.72 -46.17
N THR A 596 -36.03 19.09 -47.40
CA THR A 596 -36.52 18.46 -48.63
C THR A 596 -36.01 17.02 -48.76
N LEU A 597 -34.72 16.80 -48.54
CA LEU A 597 -34.08 15.48 -48.63
C LEU A 597 -34.69 14.47 -47.64
N LEU A 598 -34.87 14.89 -46.38
CA LEU A 598 -35.36 14.04 -45.31
C LEU A 598 -36.89 13.94 -45.27
N GLU A 599 -37.61 14.78 -46.02
CA GLU A 599 -39.07 14.91 -45.96
C GLU A 599 -39.54 15.25 -44.52
N VAL A 600 -38.82 16.17 -43.87
CA VAL A 600 -39.07 16.65 -42.50
C VAL A 600 -38.93 18.16 -42.45
N LYS A 601 -39.79 18.87 -41.72
CA LYS A 601 -39.68 20.33 -41.57
C LYS A 601 -38.63 20.69 -40.52
N ILE A 602 -37.41 20.99 -40.96
CA ILE A 602 -36.33 21.49 -40.09
C ILE A 602 -36.48 23.02 -39.96
N GLU A 603 -36.51 23.51 -38.72
CA GLU A 603 -36.60 24.93 -38.40
C GLU A 603 -35.24 25.61 -38.49
N SER A 604 -34.21 24.99 -37.90
CA SER A 604 -32.84 25.52 -37.95
C SER A 604 -31.80 24.44 -37.75
N ILE A 605 -30.60 24.68 -38.28
CA ILE A 605 -29.39 23.90 -38.01
C ILE A 605 -28.30 24.88 -37.58
N ALA A 606 -27.65 24.60 -36.45
CA ALA A 606 -26.48 25.34 -35.98
C ALA A 606 -25.34 24.37 -35.62
N ILE A 607 -24.11 24.83 -35.73
CA ILE A 607 -22.94 24.12 -35.21
C ILE A 607 -22.49 24.82 -33.92
N GLU A 608 -22.39 24.06 -32.84
CA GLU A 608 -21.90 24.51 -31.54
C GLU A 608 -20.50 23.94 -31.29
N VAL A 609 -19.58 24.82 -30.88
CA VAL A 609 -18.22 24.49 -30.41
C VAL A 609 -18.22 24.69 -28.90
N LEU A 610 -17.92 23.61 -28.19
CA LEU A 610 -18.04 23.52 -26.74
C LEU A 610 -16.66 23.30 -26.11
N PRO A 611 -16.11 24.30 -25.42
CA PRO A 611 -14.92 24.11 -24.60
C PRO A 611 -15.26 23.46 -23.25
N VAL A 612 -14.50 22.45 -22.89
CA VAL A 612 -14.48 21.81 -21.57
C VAL A 612 -13.07 21.98 -21.00
N ASP A 613 -12.95 22.87 -20.02
CA ASP A 613 -11.67 23.22 -19.40
C ASP A 613 -11.47 22.32 -18.19
N LEU A 614 -10.89 21.14 -18.36
CA LEU A 614 -10.74 20.16 -17.28
C LEU A 614 -9.89 20.72 -16.13
N THR A 615 -8.91 21.57 -16.44
CA THR A 615 -8.06 22.24 -15.45
C THR A 615 -8.87 23.13 -14.52
N ARG A 616 -9.77 23.95 -15.05
CA ARG A 616 -10.64 24.81 -14.24
C ARG A 616 -11.83 24.07 -13.66
N ASP A 617 -12.44 23.20 -14.44
CA ASP A 617 -13.76 22.65 -14.16
C ASP A 617 -13.70 21.41 -13.23
N SER A 618 -12.53 20.79 -13.01
CA SER A 618 -12.37 19.62 -12.10
C SER A 618 -12.43 19.97 -10.62
N GLY A 619 -12.08 21.21 -10.24
CA GLY A 619 -11.96 21.63 -8.84
C GLY A 619 -10.84 20.91 -8.07
N THR A 620 -9.86 20.31 -8.76
CA THR A 620 -8.69 19.67 -8.16
C THR A 620 -7.46 19.79 -9.06
N SER A 621 -6.28 20.02 -8.49
CA SER A 621 -5.02 20.03 -9.24
C SER A 621 -4.62 18.65 -9.79
N LYS A 622 -5.30 17.58 -9.37
CA LYS A 622 -4.99 16.20 -9.72
C LYS A 622 -5.58 15.73 -11.05
N LEU A 623 -6.54 16.49 -11.59
CA LEU A 623 -7.13 16.27 -12.91
C LEU A 623 -7.12 17.60 -13.66
N SER A 624 -6.37 17.65 -14.75
CA SER A 624 -6.16 18.83 -15.56
C SER A 624 -6.20 18.49 -17.04
N GLY A 625 -6.31 19.50 -17.89
CA GLY A 625 -6.29 19.37 -19.34
C GLY A 625 -7.39 20.19 -20.01
N GLN A 626 -7.54 19.98 -21.30
CA GLN A 626 -8.48 20.71 -22.15
C GLN A 626 -9.20 19.73 -23.06
N MET A 627 -10.45 20.04 -23.37
CA MET A 627 -11.26 19.25 -24.30
C MET A 627 -12.18 20.18 -25.10
N VAL A 628 -12.37 19.83 -26.37
CA VAL A 628 -13.30 20.51 -27.26
C VAL A 628 -14.23 19.50 -27.91
N VAL A 629 -15.52 19.86 -27.99
CA VAL A 629 -16.56 19.06 -28.64
C VAL A 629 -17.28 19.94 -29.66
N VAL A 630 -17.38 19.48 -30.91
CA VAL A 630 -18.10 20.15 -31.99
C VAL A 630 -19.32 19.34 -32.37
N VAL A 631 -20.50 19.92 -32.20
CA VAL A 631 -21.79 19.22 -32.31
C VAL A 631 -22.80 20.06 -33.10
N PRO A 632 -23.61 19.43 -33.96
CA PRO A 632 -24.72 20.10 -34.61
C PRO A 632 -25.96 20.12 -33.69
N ARG A 633 -26.62 21.29 -33.59
CA ARG A 633 -27.94 21.46 -32.96
C ARG A 633 -29.00 21.68 -34.04
N ILE A 634 -30.03 20.84 -34.06
CA ILE A 634 -31.04 20.78 -35.12
C ILE A 634 -32.45 20.89 -34.50
N ILE A 635 -33.21 21.91 -34.89
CA ILE A 635 -34.58 22.13 -34.41
C ILE A 635 -35.58 21.71 -35.50
N ILE A 636 -36.62 20.95 -35.16
CA ILE A 636 -37.65 20.44 -36.09
C ILE A 636 -39.06 20.84 -35.64
N VAL A 637 -39.94 21.14 -36.60
CA VAL A 637 -41.32 21.54 -36.33
C VAL A 637 -42.29 20.34 -36.34
N GLY A 638 -43.09 20.17 -35.28
CA GLY A 638 -44.37 19.45 -35.32
C GLY A 638 -44.33 17.91 -35.33
N ARG A 639 -43.31 17.25 -34.77
CA ARG A 639 -43.26 15.78 -34.64
C ARG A 639 -43.24 15.28 -33.19
N ASN A 640 -43.73 14.06 -32.99
CA ASN A 640 -43.72 13.32 -31.72
C ASN A 640 -42.29 13.00 -31.24
N LYS A 641 -42.12 12.82 -29.92
CA LYS A 641 -40.88 12.63 -29.14
C LYS A 641 -39.92 11.48 -29.54
N TYR A 642 -40.12 10.79 -30.68
CA TYR A 642 -39.48 9.50 -31.01
C TYR A 642 -38.91 9.40 -32.44
N TYR A 643 -38.71 10.51 -33.17
CA TYR A 643 -38.23 10.45 -34.55
C TYR A 643 -36.73 10.65 -34.64
N ASP A 644 -35.98 9.63 -35.06
CA ASP A 644 -34.53 9.75 -35.16
C ASP A 644 -34.01 10.39 -36.45
N ILE A 645 -33.18 11.43 -36.34
CA ILE A 645 -32.48 12.01 -37.50
C ILE A 645 -30.96 11.96 -37.43
N GLY A 646 -30.35 11.66 -36.28
CA GLY A 646 -28.89 11.75 -36.11
C GLY A 646 -28.16 10.84 -37.09
N HIS A 647 -28.79 9.72 -37.46
CA HIS A 647 -28.30 8.79 -38.48
C HIS A 647 -28.25 9.33 -39.90
N TYR A 648 -28.87 10.48 -40.17
CA TYR A 648 -28.86 11.17 -41.46
C TYR A 648 -27.83 12.30 -41.52
N PHE A 649 -27.08 12.57 -40.45
CA PHE A 649 -26.03 13.58 -40.52
C PHE A 649 -24.68 13.00 -40.12
N ARG A 650 -23.62 13.59 -40.66
CA ARG A 650 -22.23 13.30 -40.28
C ARG A 650 -21.36 14.53 -40.50
N ILE A 651 -20.28 14.63 -39.74
CA ILE A 651 -19.19 15.57 -40.00
C ILE A 651 -18.02 14.75 -40.53
N ASP A 652 -17.63 14.98 -41.79
CA ASP A 652 -16.40 14.40 -42.32
C ASP A 652 -15.31 15.47 -42.38
N GLN A 653 -14.14 15.09 -41.87
CA GLN A 653 -12.94 15.90 -41.97
C GLN A 653 -12.03 15.28 -43.03
N SER A 654 -11.73 16.05 -44.08
CA SER A 654 -10.71 15.74 -45.07
C SER A 654 -9.45 16.58 -44.81
N SER A 655 -8.40 16.41 -45.62
CA SER A 655 -7.13 17.15 -45.45
C SER A 655 -7.30 18.67 -45.45
N ASP A 656 -8.24 19.21 -46.23
CA ASP A 656 -8.35 20.65 -46.49
C ASP A 656 -9.73 21.24 -46.17
N LYS A 657 -10.70 20.40 -45.83
CA LYS A 657 -12.09 20.80 -45.56
C LYS A 657 -12.75 19.96 -44.50
N THR A 658 -13.54 20.60 -43.65
CA THR A 658 -14.51 19.95 -42.78
C THR A 658 -15.91 20.18 -43.34
N LEU A 659 -16.60 19.11 -43.68
CA LEU A 659 -17.92 19.14 -44.31
C LEU A 659 -18.97 18.57 -43.36
N PHE A 660 -20.09 19.27 -43.22
CA PHE A 660 -21.28 18.77 -42.55
C PHE A 660 -22.27 18.24 -43.59
N PHE A 661 -22.63 16.97 -43.48
CA PHE A 661 -23.50 16.27 -44.42
C PHE A 661 -24.87 16.02 -43.82
N CYS A 662 -25.89 16.11 -44.67
CA CYS A 662 -27.21 15.53 -44.49
C CYS A 662 -27.40 14.49 -45.60
N PHE A 663 -27.71 13.24 -45.27
CA PHE A 663 -27.81 12.16 -46.23
C PHE A 663 -29.00 11.24 -45.95
N LYS A 664 -29.54 10.63 -47.01
CA LYS A 664 -30.63 9.64 -46.94
C LYS A 664 -30.28 8.43 -47.78
N LYS A 665 -30.36 7.24 -47.19
CA LYS A 665 -30.22 5.98 -47.93
C LYS A 665 -31.50 5.67 -48.68
N SER A 666 -31.37 5.39 -49.98
CA SER A 666 -32.46 4.99 -50.87
C SER A 666 -32.01 3.78 -51.70
N LYS A 667 -32.93 3.20 -52.49
CA LYS A 667 -32.59 2.15 -53.45
C LYS A 667 -32.67 2.69 -54.87
N ASP A 668 -31.66 2.39 -55.69
CA ASP A 668 -31.71 2.69 -57.11
C ASP A 668 -32.73 1.80 -57.84
N ALA A 669 -32.93 2.06 -59.15
CA ALA A 669 -33.83 1.28 -60.00
C ALA A 669 -33.47 -0.21 -60.10
N ASN A 670 -32.27 -0.62 -59.67
CA ASN A 670 -31.78 -2.00 -59.65
C ASN A 670 -31.78 -2.61 -58.23
N GLY A 671 -32.32 -1.92 -57.23
CA GLY A 671 -32.39 -2.38 -55.84
C GLY A 671 -31.08 -2.28 -55.06
N ARG A 672 -30.06 -1.58 -55.58
CA ARG A 672 -28.81 -1.28 -54.88
C ARG A 672 -28.99 -0.09 -53.94
N ASP A 673 -28.37 -0.15 -52.77
CA ASP A 673 -28.38 0.98 -51.85
C ASP A 673 -27.57 2.15 -52.44
N ILE A 674 -28.21 3.31 -52.55
CA ILE A 674 -27.59 4.58 -52.93
C ILE A 674 -27.79 5.59 -51.80
N GLU A 675 -26.80 6.45 -51.60
CA GLU A 675 -26.85 7.52 -50.60
C GLU A 675 -26.98 8.85 -51.34
N ILE A 676 -28.08 9.57 -51.08
CA ILE A 676 -28.29 10.93 -51.58
C ILE A 676 -27.83 11.87 -50.48
N GLU A 677 -26.94 12.80 -50.79
CA GLU A 677 -26.32 13.69 -49.79
C GLU A 677 -26.38 15.16 -50.19
N GLU A 678 -26.60 16.00 -49.18
CA GLU A 678 -26.45 17.45 -49.16
C GLU A 678 -25.31 17.78 -48.20
N HIS A 679 -24.48 18.77 -48.51
CA HIS A 679 -23.38 19.14 -47.63
C HIS A 679 -23.12 20.64 -47.61
N ILE A 680 -22.42 21.08 -46.56
CA ILE A 680 -21.94 22.45 -46.38
C ILE A 680 -20.55 22.45 -45.76
N ASP A 681 -19.70 23.39 -46.19
CA ASP A 681 -18.35 23.57 -45.65
C ASP A 681 -18.40 24.36 -44.34
N ILE A 682 -17.92 23.72 -43.27
CA ILE A 682 -17.86 24.30 -41.91
C ILE A 682 -16.43 24.57 -41.46
N SER A 683 -15.45 24.57 -42.38
CA SER A 683 -14.02 24.74 -42.06
C SER A 683 -13.73 26.07 -41.36
N SER A 684 -14.46 27.14 -41.70
CA SER A 684 -14.31 28.43 -41.02
C SER A 684 -14.70 28.39 -39.55
N ILE A 685 -15.64 27.51 -39.16
CA ILE A 685 -16.03 27.31 -37.76
C ILE A 685 -14.91 26.57 -37.03
N ILE A 686 -14.38 25.50 -37.63
CA ILE A 686 -13.28 24.71 -37.06
C ILE A 686 -11.98 25.52 -36.91
N ALA A 687 -11.72 26.47 -37.81
CA ALA A 687 -10.53 27.33 -37.76
C ALA A 687 -10.43 28.21 -36.50
N HIS A 688 -11.50 28.35 -35.71
CA HIS A 688 -11.49 29.05 -34.42
C HIS A 688 -10.96 28.19 -33.26
N ILE A 689 -10.65 26.91 -33.52
CA ILE A 689 -10.20 25.96 -32.50
C ILE A 689 -8.69 25.78 -32.62
N ASN A 690 -7.96 26.11 -31.55
CA ASN A 690 -6.51 26.02 -31.47
C ASN A 690 -6.10 24.77 -30.68
N ILE A 691 -6.12 23.60 -31.33
CA ILE A 691 -5.61 22.36 -30.72
C ILE A 691 -4.08 22.31 -30.89
N PRO A 692 -3.30 22.19 -29.79
CA PRO A 692 -1.85 22.11 -29.85
C PRO A 692 -1.37 20.93 -30.71
N LYS A 693 -0.32 21.15 -31.50
CA LYS A 693 0.19 20.16 -32.46
C LYS A 693 0.75 18.91 -31.77
N ASP A 694 1.34 19.06 -30.58
CA ASP A 694 1.93 17.97 -29.81
C ASP A 694 0.88 17.01 -29.21
N LEU A 695 -0.41 17.36 -29.29
CA LEU A 695 -1.48 16.40 -29.01
C LEU A 695 -1.46 15.25 -30.05
N TYR A 696 -1.10 15.53 -31.30
CA TYR A 696 -1.14 14.55 -32.38
C TYR A 696 0.08 13.63 -32.39
N LEU A 697 -0.09 12.41 -32.91
CA LEU A 697 1.03 11.48 -33.04
C LEU A 697 2.00 11.99 -34.12
N PRO A 698 3.32 11.73 -34.02
CA PRO A 698 4.33 12.28 -34.93
C PRO A 698 4.13 12.00 -36.43
N TYR A 699 3.33 10.98 -36.77
CA TYR A 699 3.00 10.58 -38.15
C TYR A 699 1.62 11.07 -38.62
N GLU A 700 0.81 11.65 -37.73
CA GLU A 700 -0.44 12.31 -38.10
C GLU A 700 -0.10 13.67 -38.72
N ARG A 701 -0.27 13.76 -40.05
CA ARG A 701 0.25 14.89 -40.82
C ARG A 701 -0.45 16.23 -40.53
N ARG A 702 -1.59 16.27 -39.82
CA ARG A 702 -2.40 17.50 -39.53
C ARG A 702 -3.29 17.35 -38.30
N ALA A 703 -3.81 18.50 -37.81
CA ALA A 703 -4.77 18.61 -36.73
C ALA A 703 -6.15 18.03 -37.08
N THR A 704 -6.24 16.71 -37.12
CA THR A 704 -7.52 15.99 -37.21
C THR A 704 -8.06 15.76 -35.82
N PHE A 705 -9.36 15.91 -35.58
CA PHE A 705 -9.94 15.54 -34.28
C PHE A 705 -9.62 14.06 -33.99
N SER A 706 -8.91 13.82 -32.89
CA SER A 706 -8.42 12.50 -32.49
C SER A 706 -9.08 12.07 -31.20
N ASN A 707 -9.05 10.76 -30.90
CA ASN A 707 -9.50 10.29 -29.58
C ASN A 707 -8.73 11.04 -28.48
N PRO A 708 -9.38 11.29 -27.32
CA PRO A 708 -8.70 11.94 -26.22
C PRO A 708 -7.42 11.21 -25.82
N ARG A 709 -6.38 11.98 -25.52
CA ARG A 709 -5.10 11.46 -25.04
C ARG A 709 -5.00 11.62 -23.54
N ILE A 710 -4.26 10.70 -22.95
CA ILE A 710 -4.10 10.62 -21.50
C ILE A 710 -2.62 10.80 -21.16
N SER A 711 -2.36 11.70 -20.23
CA SER A 711 -1.07 11.85 -19.60
C SER A 711 -1.16 11.52 -18.11
N HIS A 712 -0.11 10.94 -17.57
CA HIS A 712 0.13 10.94 -16.14
C HIS A 712 1.50 11.53 -15.84
N ASN A 713 1.53 12.64 -15.10
CA ASN A 713 2.74 13.40 -14.77
C ASN A 713 3.64 13.67 -16.00
N GLY A 714 3.06 13.91 -17.17
CA GLY A 714 3.79 14.16 -18.42
C GLY A 714 4.02 12.94 -19.31
N ILE A 715 3.89 11.73 -18.78
CA ILE A 715 4.09 10.49 -19.53
C ILE A 715 2.79 10.06 -20.20
N VAL A 716 2.87 9.60 -21.45
CA VAL A 716 1.74 9.06 -22.20
C VAL A 716 1.23 7.78 -21.55
N ILE A 717 -0.08 7.73 -21.30
CA ILE A 717 -0.80 6.49 -20.95
C ILE A 717 -1.67 6.08 -22.14
N HIS A 718 -1.64 4.79 -22.48
CA HIS A 718 -2.43 4.25 -23.58
C HIS A 718 -3.80 3.74 -23.10
N ASP A 719 -4.88 4.23 -23.68
CA ASP A 719 -6.24 3.71 -23.45
C ASP A 719 -6.67 2.83 -24.62
N ALA A 720 -6.29 1.56 -24.57
CA ALA A 720 -6.61 0.59 -25.62
C ALA A 720 -8.13 0.38 -25.80
N ASN A 721 -8.90 0.61 -24.74
CA ASN A 721 -10.34 0.41 -24.74
C ASN A 721 -11.13 1.66 -25.14
N LYS A 722 -10.45 2.80 -25.41
CA LYS A 722 -11.07 4.08 -25.77
C LYS A 722 -12.13 4.54 -24.76
N SER A 723 -11.86 4.27 -23.49
CA SER A 723 -12.74 4.54 -22.35
C SER A 723 -13.19 6.00 -22.26
N LEU A 724 -12.32 6.95 -22.61
CA LEU A 724 -12.64 8.39 -22.54
C LEU A 724 -13.24 8.97 -23.83
N VAL A 725 -13.59 8.14 -24.82
CA VAL A 725 -14.29 8.61 -26.01
C VAL A 725 -15.72 8.97 -25.65
N VAL A 726 -16.05 10.25 -25.81
CA VAL A 726 -17.40 10.76 -25.56
C VAL A 726 -18.37 10.19 -26.58
N GLN A 727 -19.56 9.83 -26.12
CA GLN A 727 -20.71 9.47 -26.94
C GLN A 727 -21.87 10.37 -26.50
N LEU A 728 -22.53 11.07 -27.42
CA LEU A 728 -23.65 11.95 -27.10
C LEU A 728 -24.92 11.41 -27.74
N ASP A 729 -25.96 11.22 -26.93
CA ASP A 729 -27.18 10.54 -27.36
C ASP A 729 -28.21 11.49 -28.00
N LYS A 730 -28.32 12.76 -27.57
CA LYS A 730 -29.46 13.62 -27.97
C LYS A 730 -29.18 15.12 -27.99
N PHE A 731 -29.65 15.78 -29.04
CA PHE A 731 -29.99 17.21 -28.99
C PHE A 731 -31.37 17.36 -29.64
N ASP A 732 -32.42 17.67 -28.89
CA ASP A 732 -33.82 17.84 -29.38
C ASP A 732 -34.59 16.56 -29.81
N HIS A 733 -34.71 15.60 -28.89
CA HIS A 733 -35.67 14.47 -28.94
C HIS A 733 -35.43 13.36 -29.98
N PHE A 734 -34.22 12.80 -29.98
CA PHE A 734 -33.80 11.68 -30.83
C PHE A 734 -33.63 10.37 -30.04
N ASN A 735 -33.58 9.19 -30.67
CA ASN A 735 -33.30 7.91 -30.02
C ASN A 735 -32.60 6.96 -31.00
N LEU A 736 -31.30 6.65 -30.79
CA LEU A 736 -30.53 5.79 -31.70
C LEU A 736 -29.98 4.50 -31.13
N SER A 737 -29.99 3.52 -32.04
CA SER A 737 -29.29 2.25 -31.96
C SER A 737 -27.77 2.44 -31.99
N PHE A 738 -27.12 1.76 -31.05
CA PHE A 738 -25.67 1.58 -30.90
C PHE A 738 -24.96 1.24 -32.22
N SER A 739 -24.44 2.23 -32.92
CA SER A 739 -23.47 2.02 -34.01
C SER A 739 -22.24 2.88 -33.75
N ARG A 740 -21.12 2.22 -33.42
CA ARG A 740 -19.83 2.80 -33.00
C ARG A 740 -19.09 3.63 -34.09
N ASN A 741 -19.71 3.86 -35.25
CA ASN A 741 -18.99 4.17 -36.51
C ASN A 741 -19.49 5.38 -37.31
N ARG A 742 -20.23 6.34 -36.72
CA ARG A 742 -20.65 7.55 -37.47
C ARG A 742 -20.38 8.83 -36.68
N PRO A 743 -19.45 9.71 -37.10
CA PRO A 743 -19.15 10.95 -36.39
C PRO A 743 -20.26 11.97 -36.69
N TYR A 744 -21.33 11.94 -35.91
CA TYR A 744 -22.31 13.03 -35.86
C TYR A 744 -21.71 14.29 -35.18
N PHE A 745 -20.60 14.12 -34.46
CA PHE A 745 -19.84 15.16 -33.77
C PHE A 745 -18.33 14.93 -33.93
N LEU A 746 -17.52 15.93 -33.59
CA LEU A 746 -16.07 15.82 -33.47
C LEU A 746 -15.66 16.08 -32.01
N SER A 747 -14.66 15.37 -31.50
CA SER A 747 -14.09 15.62 -30.17
C SER A 747 -12.58 15.42 -30.13
N ALA A 748 -11.91 16.22 -29.33
CA ALA A 748 -10.48 16.13 -29.05
C ALA A 748 -10.25 16.54 -27.60
N GLY A 749 -9.33 15.88 -26.91
CA GLY A 749 -9.07 16.19 -25.52
C GLY A 749 -7.74 15.67 -25.00
N LEU A 750 -7.28 16.30 -23.93
CA LEU A 750 -6.13 15.90 -23.15
C LEU A 750 -6.57 15.75 -21.69
N PHE A 751 -6.36 14.57 -21.13
CA PHE A 751 -6.63 14.27 -19.72
C PHE A 751 -5.31 14.02 -19.00
N CYS A 752 -4.89 14.96 -18.15
CA CYS A 752 -3.69 14.87 -17.34
C CYS A 752 -4.06 14.50 -15.89
N PHE A 753 -3.74 13.27 -15.51
CA PHE A 753 -3.93 12.77 -14.15
C PHE A 753 -2.66 12.90 -13.31
N LYS A 754 -2.81 13.22 -12.02
CA LYS A 754 -1.70 13.29 -11.06
C LYS A 754 -2.00 12.54 -9.76
N ASP A 755 -0.92 12.13 -9.11
CA ASP A 755 -0.90 11.57 -7.74
C ASP A 755 -1.95 10.50 -7.46
N SER A 756 -2.89 10.76 -6.54
CA SER A 756 -3.91 9.80 -6.13
C SER A 756 -4.91 9.43 -7.24
N LEU A 757 -4.95 10.20 -8.34
CA LEU A 757 -5.80 9.92 -9.50
C LEU A 757 -5.08 9.10 -10.57
N LEU A 758 -4.23 8.14 -10.19
CA LEU A 758 -3.46 7.30 -11.11
C LEU A 758 -4.26 6.06 -11.56
N PRO A 759 -4.56 5.89 -12.87
CA PRO A 759 -5.19 4.67 -13.38
C PRO A 759 -4.36 3.42 -13.09
N GLU A 760 -5.04 2.27 -12.98
CA GLU A 760 -4.34 0.99 -12.97
C GLU A 760 -3.80 0.71 -14.37
N VAL A 761 -2.47 0.58 -14.50
CA VAL A 761 -1.80 0.32 -15.78
C VAL A 761 -1.09 -1.04 -15.81
N VAL A 762 -1.01 -1.64 -16.99
CA VAL A 762 -0.16 -2.80 -17.24
C VAL A 762 1.30 -2.33 -17.34
N VAL A 763 2.17 -2.88 -16.49
CA VAL A 763 3.57 -2.45 -16.30
C VAL A 763 4.37 -2.33 -17.61
N SER A 764 4.26 -3.34 -18.48
CA SER A 764 5.04 -3.39 -19.71
C SER A 764 4.63 -2.35 -20.75
N ARG A 765 3.33 -2.14 -20.93
CA ARG A 765 2.77 -1.36 -22.04
C ARG A 765 2.23 0.01 -21.64
N ASN A 766 2.29 0.36 -20.35
CA ASN A 766 1.66 1.56 -19.78
C ASN A 766 0.22 1.77 -20.29
N THR A 767 -0.51 0.66 -20.41
CA THR A 767 -1.87 0.62 -20.96
C THR A 767 -2.86 0.52 -19.81
N ILE A 768 -3.94 1.29 -19.87
CA ILE A 768 -4.97 1.29 -18.83
C ILE A 768 -5.63 -0.08 -18.76
N LYS A 769 -5.59 -0.66 -17.57
CA LYS A 769 -6.35 -1.84 -17.18
C LYS A 769 -7.72 -1.43 -16.63
N ARG A 770 -7.75 -0.42 -15.75
CA ARG A 770 -8.95 0.02 -15.03
C ARG A 770 -8.84 1.48 -14.57
N PHE A 771 -9.95 2.18 -14.52
CA PHE A 771 -10.08 3.48 -13.85
C PHE A 771 -10.69 3.28 -12.45
N GLY A 772 -9.99 3.75 -11.42
CA GLY A 772 -10.50 3.73 -10.05
C GLY A 772 -11.71 4.64 -9.86
N GLU A 773 -12.51 4.36 -8.82
CA GLU A 773 -13.77 5.05 -8.54
C GLU A 773 -13.58 6.55 -8.32
N LEU A 774 -12.53 6.95 -7.61
CA LEU A 774 -12.18 8.34 -7.37
C LEU A 774 -11.85 9.10 -8.66
N ILE A 775 -11.22 8.42 -9.62
CA ILE A 775 -10.91 8.99 -10.94
C ILE A 775 -12.19 9.22 -11.72
N ILE A 776 -13.06 8.21 -11.76
CA ILE A 776 -14.36 8.30 -12.45
C ILE A 776 -15.20 9.44 -11.86
N ALA A 777 -15.25 9.58 -10.54
CA ALA A 777 -15.99 10.65 -9.87
C ALA A 777 -15.48 12.06 -10.25
N ASN A 778 -14.16 12.27 -10.23
CA ASN A 778 -13.58 13.57 -10.62
C ASN A 778 -13.72 13.83 -12.13
N LEU A 779 -13.65 12.80 -12.97
CA LEU A 779 -13.90 12.91 -14.41
C LEU A 779 -15.32 13.37 -14.71
N TYR A 780 -16.34 12.66 -14.19
CA TYR A 780 -17.74 13.03 -14.40
C TYR A 780 -18.08 14.42 -13.86
N TYR A 781 -17.43 14.85 -12.78
CA TYR A 781 -17.53 16.21 -12.29
C TYR A 781 -16.90 17.21 -13.27
N ALA A 782 -15.66 16.98 -13.73
CA ALA A 782 -14.96 17.88 -14.66
C ALA A 782 -15.69 18.01 -16.01
N THR A 783 -16.31 16.94 -16.49
CA THR A 783 -17.04 16.92 -17.77
C THR A 783 -18.56 17.13 -17.62
N ARG A 784 -19.05 17.50 -16.43
CA ARG A 784 -20.49 17.59 -16.12
C ARG A 784 -21.31 18.49 -17.04
N ARG A 785 -20.68 19.46 -17.72
CA ARG A 785 -21.36 20.32 -18.71
C ARG A 785 -21.93 19.51 -19.89
N LEU A 786 -21.32 18.40 -20.26
CA LEU A 786 -21.80 17.52 -21.33
C LEU A 786 -23.14 16.83 -20.99
N LEU A 787 -23.59 16.91 -19.73
CA LEU A 787 -24.89 16.39 -19.30
C LEU A 787 -26.07 17.05 -19.98
N GLU A 788 -25.94 18.31 -20.40
CA GLU A 788 -27.03 19.03 -21.06
C GLU A 788 -27.46 18.36 -22.38
N PHE A 789 -26.59 17.55 -22.99
CA PHE A 789 -26.80 16.81 -24.24
C PHE A 789 -27.29 15.37 -24.04
N ASN A 790 -27.65 15.02 -22.82
CA ASN A 790 -28.24 13.72 -22.47
C ASN A 790 -29.54 13.87 -21.65
N TYR A 791 -30.03 15.10 -21.50
CA TYR A 791 -31.20 15.41 -20.68
C TYR A 791 -32.51 14.99 -21.40
N GLY A 792 -33.35 14.18 -20.74
CA GLY A 792 -34.71 13.87 -21.19
C GLY A 792 -35.01 12.43 -21.65
N SER A 793 -34.09 11.47 -21.45
CA SER A 793 -34.31 10.06 -21.80
C SER A 793 -34.09 9.07 -20.67
N GLY A 794 -34.35 9.47 -19.41
CA GLY A 794 -34.35 8.62 -18.20
C GLY A 794 -33.36 7.46 -18.22
N ALA A 795 -33.78 6.35 -18.84
CA ALA A 795 -33.01 5.13 -19.08
C ALA A 795 -31.64 5.23 -19.83
N LEU A 796 -31.23 6.36 -20.44
CA LEU A 796 -30.02 6.45 -21.30
C LEU A 796 -28.96 7.47 -20.84
N PHE A 797 -28.99 7.95 -19.60
CA PHE A 797 -28.07 9.01 -19.15
C PHE A 797 -26.60 8.54 -19.00
N THR A 798 -25.82 8.49 -20.09
CA THR A 798 -24.36 8.28 -20.08
C THR A 798 -23.70 8.92 -21.30
N TYR A 799 -22.53 9.55 -21.13
CA TYR A 799 -21.74 10.11 -22.24
C TYR A 799 -20.32 9.55 -22.34
N LEU A 800 -19.97 8.62 -21.43
CA LEU A 800 -18.73 7.85 -21.43
C LEU A 800 -19.07 6.36 -21.20
N PRO A 801 -19.89 5.74 -22.06
CA PRO A 801 -20.43 4.40 -21.80
C PRO A 801 -19.32 3.33 -21.74
N ASP A 802 -18.23 3.50 -22.50
CA ASP A 802 -17.10 2.58 -22.48
C ASP A 802 -16.31 2.68 -21.16
N LEU A 803 -16.19 3.88 -20.56
CA LEU A 803 -15.62 4.04 -19.22
C LEU A 803 -16.40 3.21 -18.21
N GLU A 804 -17.73 3.27 -18.22
CA GLU A 804 -18.55 2.52 -17.27
C GLU A 804 -18.54 1.02 -17.57
N GLN A 805 -18.63 0.64 -18.85
CA GLN A 805 -18.61 -0.76 -19.26
C GLN A 805 -17.33 -1.48 -18.85
N ASN A 806 -16.18 -0.81 -19.00
CA ASN A 806 -14.89 -1.38 -18.63
C ASN A 806 -14.65 -1.40 -17.11
N ASN A 807 -15.49 -0.71 -16.33
CA ASN A 807 -15.34 -0.53 -14.89
C ASN A 807 -16.61 -0.92 -14.09
N ARG A 808 -17.44 -1.84 -14.62
CA ARG A 808 -18.74 -2.25 -14.02
C ARG A 808 -18.67 -2.80 -12.60
N PHE A 809 -17.49 -3.25 -12.16
CA PHE A 809 -17.27 -3.79 -10.81
C PHE A 809 -16.80 -2.74 -9.80
N ASN A 810 -16.79 -1.46 -10.19
CA ASN A 810 -16.46 -0.36 -9.30
C ASN A 810 -17.46 -0.23 -8.15
N ASN A 811 -16.96 -0.01 -6.93
CA ASN A 811 -17.79 0.19 -5.76
C ASN A 811 -17.87 1.68 -5.42
N PHE A 812 -18.86 2.38 -5.98
CA PHE A 812 -19.15 3.78 -5.67
C PHE A 812 -19.79 3.90 -4.27
N SER A 813 -18.97 3.73 -3.23
CA SER A 813 -19.38 3.87 -1.84
C SER A 813 -19.59 5.32 -1.44
N ILE A 814 -20.26 5.53 -0.31
CA ILE A 814 -20.41 6.85 0.29
C ILE A 814 -19.02 7.47 0.57
N GLU A 815 -18.07 6.68 1.07
CA GLU A 815 -16.69 7.13 1.33
C GLU A 815 -16.01 7.65 0.06
N VAL A 816 -16.17 6.98 -1.08
CA VAL A 816 -15.59 7.42 -2.35
C VAL A 816 -16.12 8.80 -2.73
N PHE A 817 -17.43 9.05 -2.60
CA PHE A 817 -18.01 10.35 -2.92
C PHE A 817 -17.59 11.45 -1.94
N GLU A 818 -17.49 11.14 -0.64
CA GLU A 818 -16.97 12.08 0.37
C GLU A 818 -15.49 12.39 0.14
N ALA A 819 -14.67 11.39 -0.19
CA ALA A 819 -13.26 11.57 -0.53
C ALA A 819 -13.07 12.35 -1.84
N ALA A 820 -13.96 12.15 -2.82
CA ALA A 820 -13.99 12.94 -4.04
C ALA A 820 -14.41 14.39 -3.76
N GLY A 821 -15.31 14.61 -2.79
CA GLY A 821 -15.85 15.93 -2.44
C GLY A 821 -16.62 16.62 -3.57
N ILE A 822 -17.04 15.87 -4.60
CA ILE A 822 -17.62 16.44 -5.83
C ILE A 822 -19.00 17.07 -5.61
N TYR A 823 -19.73 16.64 -4.57
CA TYR A 823 -21.03 17.20 -4.22
C TYR A 823 -20.85 18.59 -3.60
N GLU A 824 -19.98 18.70 -2.61
CA GLU A 824 -19.70 19.94 -1.87
C GLU A 824 -19.07 21.03 -2.77
N ARG A 825 -18.35 20.65 -3.82
CA ARG A 825 -17.74 21.59 -4.78
C ARG A 825 -18.74 22.35 -5.67
N ASP A 826 -19.95 21.83 -5.90
CA ASP A 826 -20.95 22.45 -6.80
C ASP A 826 -22.39 22.10 -6.39
N LEU A 827 -22.74 22.46 -5.15
CA LEU A 827 -24.05 22.14 -4.55
C LEU A 827 -25.22 22.61 -5.42
N ASP A 828 -25.13 23.81 -6.00
CA ASP A 828 -26.20 24.38 -6.80
C ASP A 828 -26.44 23.59 -8.09
N PHE A 829 -25.38 23.16 -8.80
CA PHE A 829 -25.53 22.32 -9.98
C PHE A 829 -26.18 20.98 -9.61
N TRP A 830 -25.65 20.30 -8.58
CA TRP A 830 -26.10 18.96 -8.21
C TRP A 830 -27.50 18.93 -7.61
N ASN A 831 -27.89 19.96 -6.85
CA ASN A 831 -29.25 20.05 -6.30
C ASN A 831 -30.31 20.42 -7.36
N ASN A 832 -29.89 20.82 -8.56
CA ASN A 832 -30.77 20.97 -9.73
C ASN A 832 -30.78 19.72 -10.64
N LEU A 833 -29.96 18.70 -10.34
CA LEU A 833 -30.02 17.42 -11.04
C LEU A 833 -31.35 16.70 -10.67
N PRO A 834 -32.06 16.09 -11.63
CA PRO A 834 -33.37 15.50 -11.39
C PRO A 834 -33.17 14.09 -10.81
N CYS A 835 -32.93 14.02 -9.51
CA CYS A 835 -32.50 12.81 -8.81
C CYS A 835 -33.64 11.97 -8.21
N VAL A 836 -34.88 12.47 -8.24
CA VAL A 836 -36.02 11.84 -7.59
C VAL A 836 -37.24 11.78 -8.50
N ASP A 837 -37.92 10.64 -8.58
CA ASP A 837 -39.22 10.50 -9.23
C ASP A 837 -40.32 10.45 -8.18
N VAL A 838 -41.02 11.57 -8.00
CA VAL A 838 -42.05 11.75 -6.97
C VAL A 838 -43.38 11.24 -7.49
N ILE A 839 -44.02 10.36 -6.72
CA ILE A 839 -45.29 9.74 -7.11
C ILE A 839 -46.34 10.84 -7.39
N GLY A 840 -46.93 10.80 -8.58
CA GLY A 840 -47.96 11.74 -9.00
C GLY A 840 -47.45 13.14 -9.40
N LYS A 841 -46.14 13.41 -9.31
CA LYS A 841 -45.52 14.70 -9.69
C LYS A 841 -44.41 14.56 -10.74
N GLY A 842 -43.87 13.36 -10.93
CA GLY A 842 -42.83 13.06 -11.91
C GLY A 842 -41.41 13.35 -11.39
N THR A 843 -40.45 13.37 -12.31
CA THR A 843 -39.04 13.58 -11.97
C THR A 843 -38.76 15.03 -11.55
N MET A 844 -38.14 15.21 -10.39
CA MET A 844 -37.82 16.49 -9.78
C MET A 844 -36.38 16.50 -9.26
N SER A 845 -35.85 17.69 -9.04
CA SER A 845 -34.58 17.96 -8.36
C SER A 845 -34.77 18.24 -6.87
N ILE A 846 -33.68 18.22 -6.09
CA ILE A 846 -33.71 18.58 -4.67
C ILE A 846 -34.22 20.01 -4.46
N ASN A 847 -33.79 20.95 -5.31
CA ASN A 847 -34.23 22.34 -5.22
C ASN A 847 -35.72 22.50 -5.52
N GLU A 848 -36.26 21.74 -6.49
CA GLU A 848 -37.71 21.73 -6.76
C GLU A 848 -38.49 21.11 -5.60
N LEU A 849 -38.00 20.00 -5.05
CA LEU A 849 -38.59 19.35 -3.88
C LEU A 849 -38.64 20.30 -2.67
N ASN A 850 -37.55 21.01 -2.39
CA ASN A 850 -37.45 21.98 -1.29
C ASN A 850 -38.37 23.19 -1.48
N LYS A 851 -38.64 23.59 -2.72
CA LYS A 851 -39.57 24.70 -3.05
C LYS A 851 -41.02 24.34 -2.80
N GLU A 852 -41.40 23.07 -2.91
CA GLU A 852 -42.78 22.62 -2.65
C GLU A 852 -43.19 22.68 -1.16
N ASN A 853 -42.22 22.89 -0.25
CA ASN A 853 -42.44 23.35 1.12
C ASN A 853 -43.42 22.49 1.97
N SER A 854 -43.46 21.17 1.78
CA SER A 854 -44.27 20.27 2.62
C SER A 854 -43.46 19.74 3.81
N LYS A 855 -43.96 19.93 5.04
CA LYS A 855 -43.52 19.17 6.23
C LYS A 855 -43.94 17.69 6.18
N GLU A 856 -44.58 17.27 5.08
CA GLU A 856 -45.12 15.94 4.88
C GLU A 856 -44.07 15.03 4.28
N LYS A 857 -44.14 13.77 4.68
CA LYS A 857 -43.36 12.66 4.12
C LYS A 857 -43.65 12.54 2.63
N ILE A 858 -42.58 12.52 1.82
CA ILE A 858 -42.69 12.45 0.36
C ILE A 858 -42.36 11.03 -0.07
N GLN A 859 -43.23 10.45 -0.89
CA GLN A 859 -43.04 9.11 -1.45
C GLN A 859 -42.44 9.21 -2.85
N PHE A 860 -41.37 8.47 -3.10
CA PHE A 860 -40.60 8.57 -4.33
C PHE A 860 -39.83 7.30 -4.70
N TRP A 861 -39.32 7.28 -5.93
CA TRP A 861 -38.24 6.38 -6.36
C TRP A 861 -36.96 7.17 -6.68
N PRO A 862 -35.77 6.60 -6.42
CA PRO A 862 -34.54 7.18 -6.95
C PRO A 862 -34.62 7.23 -8.48
N ALA A 863 -34.18 8.33 -9.08
CA ALA A 863 -34.09 8.41 -10.54
C ALA A 863 -33.16 7.32 -11.07
N ASN A 864 -33.54 6.70 -12.19
CA ASN A 864 -32.76 5.68 -12.86
C ASN A 864 -32.02 6.28 -14.06
N PHE A 865 -30.70 6.24 -14.01
CA PHE A 865 -29.78 6.73 -15.02
C PHE A 865 -29.19 5.54 -15.79
N GLY A 866 -28.82 5.75 -17.06
CA GLY A 866 -28.06 4.76 -17.84
C GLY A 866 -26.63 4.55 -17.32
N SER A 867 -26.16 5.47 -16.47
CA SER A 867 -24.85 5.48 -15.83
C SER A 867 -24.90 4.92 -14.41
N GLU A 868 -24.08 3.91 -14.12
CA GLU A 868 -23.89 3.38 -12.77
C GLU A 868 -23.38 4.48 -11.82
N PHE A 869 -22.46 5.33 -12.29
CA PHE A 869 -21.97 6.45 -11.49
C PHE A 869 -23.11 7.39 -11.07
N TYR A 870 -23.92 7.89 -12.01
CA TYR A 870 -25.02 8.80 -11.70
C TYR A 870 -26.15 8.12 -10.91
N ASN A 871 -26.34 6.81 -11.06
CA ASN A 871 -27.25 6.03 -10.22
C ASN A 871 -26.84 6.08 -8.74
N TYR A 872 -25.58 5.83 -8.41
CA TYR A 872 -25.14 5.89 -7.01
C TYR A 872 -24.95 7.32 -6.53
N PHE A 873 -24.50 8.23 -7.40
CA PHE A 873 -24.28 9.62 -7.02
C PHE A 873 -25.59 10.36 -6.75
N SER A 874 -26.65 10.14 -7.53
CA SER A 874 -27.98 10.68 -7.22
C SER A 874 -28.51 10.16 -5.88
N ARG A 875 -28.31 8.87 -5.58
CA ARG A 875 -28.63 8.29 -4.26
C ARG A 875 -27.80 8.91 -3.13
N PHE A 876 -26.53 9.24 -3.40
CA PHE A 876 -25.69 10.00 -2.47
C PHE A 876 -26.25 11.40 -2.20
N ILE A 877 -26.69 12.11 -3.24
CA ILE A 877 -27.37 13.42 -3.10
C ILE A 877 -28.65 13.26 -2.26
N LEU A 878 -29.44 12.21 -2.47
CA LEU A 878 -30.65 11.93 -1.69
C LEU A 878 -30.33 11.76 -0.20
N ILE A 879 -29.38 10.90 0.18
CA ILE A 879 -29.02 10.69 1.60
C ILE A 879 -28.34 11.91 2.26
N LYS A 880 -27.79 12.84 1.47
CA LYS A 880 -27.23 14.11 1.96
C LYS A 880 -28.34 15.13 2.27
N ASN A 881 -29.49 15.04 1.61
CA ASN A 881 -30.57 16.03 1.71
C ASN A 881 -31.82 15.54 2.46
N LEU A 882 -32.04 14.22 2.55
CA LEU A 882 -33.26 13.61 3.07
C LEU A 882 -32.94 12.55 4.13
N ASP A 883 -33.76 12.50 5.19
CA ASP A 883 -33.87 11.31 6.05
C ASP A 883 -34.85 10.34 5.36
N ILE A 884 -34.36 9.15 4.97
CA ILE A 884 -35.05 8.22 4.07
C ILE A 884 -35.36 6.90 4.79
N THR A 885 -36.62 6.47 4.71
CA THR A 885 -37.11 5.18 5.18
C THR A 885 -37.72 4.38 4.02
N PHE A 886 -37.73 3.06 4.15
CA PHE A 886 -38.36 2.15 3.20
C PHE A 886 -39.81 1.89 3.62
N LEU A 887 -40.74 2.05 2.68
CA LEU A 887 -42.16 1.78 2.88
C LEU A 887 -42.64 0.68 1.91
N ASN A 888 -43.18 -0.40 2.47
CA ASN A 888 -43.83 -1.46 1.71
C ASN A 888 -45.35 -1.26 1.75
N THR A 889 -45.97 -0.99 0.61
CA THR A 889 -47.41 -0.73 0.52
C THR A 889 -48.23 -1.95 0.08
N GLY A 890 -47.61 -3.13 -0.05
CA GLY A 890 -48.30 -4.35 -0.50
C GLY A 890 -48.49 -4.38 -2.02
N ASP A 891 -49.74 -4.50 -2.49
CA ASP A 891 -50.08 -4.79 -3.90
C ASP A 891 -49.66 -3.71 -4.91
N ASP A 892 -49.41 -2.47 -4.46
CA ASP A 892 -49.00 -1.33 -5.31
C ASP A 892 -47.46 -1.19 -5.48
N GLY A 893 -46.66 -2.12 -4.95
CA GLY A 893 -45.19 -2.11 -5.04
C GLY A 893 -44.47 -1.57 -3.78
N TYR A 894 -43.26 -1.06 -3.97
CA TYR A 894 -42.44 -0.45 -2.91
C TYR A 894 -42.08 1.00 -3.24
N TYR A 895 -41.90 1.82 -2.20
CA TYR A 895 -41.53 3.23 -2.33
C TYR A 895 -40.55 3.62 -1.23
N LEU A 896 -39.73 4.64 -1.49
CA LEU A 896 -38.97 5.31 -0.45
C LEU A 896 -39.78 6.49 0.09
N GLU A 897 -39.73 6.68 1.38
CA GLU A 897 -40.36 7.80 2.07
C GLU A 897 -39.26 8.70 2.63
N GLY A 898 -39.28 9.98 2.27
CA GLY A 898 -38.26 10.96 2.69
C GLY A 898 -38.87 12.18 3.35
N THR A 899 -38.20 12.70 4.37
CA THR A 899 -38.57 13.97 5.01
C THR A 899 -37.51 15.02 4.72
N ALA A 900 -37.90 16.12 4.06
CA ALA A 900 -37.00 17.22 3.74
C ALA A 900 -37.00 18.25 4.89
N ARG A 901 -35.88 18.38 5.61
CA ARG A 901 -35.31 19.69 6.01
C ARG A 901 -34.17 19.68 7.02
N ASP A 902 -33.94 18.60 7.74
CA ASP A 902 -32.81 18.51 8.66
C ASP A 902 -32.44 17.05 8.78
N ARG A 903 -31.35 16.66 8.13
CA ARG A 903 -30.77 15.34 8.34
C ARG A 903 -30.41 15.23 9.82
N SER A 904 -31.26 14.56 10.58
CA SER A 904 -31.07 14.37 12.01
C SER A 904 -30.05 13.27 12.29
N THR A 905 -29.89 12.33 11.35
CA THR A 905 -29.12 11.11 11.54
C THR A 905 -27.79 11.16 10.79
N PRO A 906 -26.62 11.17 11.47
CA PRO A 906 -25.31 11.19 10.81
C PRO A 906 -25.00 9.89 10.04
N ILE A 907 -24.14 9.95 9.00
CA ILE A 907 -23.66 8.75 8.28
C ILE A 907 -22.66 8.12 9.23
N THR A 908 -22.90 6.88 9.66
CA THR A 908 -21.95 6.14 10.48
C THR A 908 -20.77 5.66 9.65
N GLU A 909 -19.63 5.41 10.30
CA GLU A 909 -18.43 4.87 9.66
C GLU A 909 -18.72 3.56 8.90
N ALA A 910 -19.52 2.67 9.47
CA ALA A 910 -19.94 1.44 8.82
C ALA A 910 -20.68 1.67 7.49
N LEU A 911 -21.58 2.66 7.43
CA LEU A 911 -22.34 2.94 6.21
C LEU A 911 -21.46 3.53 5.10
N ARG A 912 -20.37 4.22 5.46
CA ARG A 912 -19.43 4.82 4.49
C ARG A 912 -18.82 3.79 3.53
N LEU A 913 -18.64 2.56 3.99
CA LEU A 913 -18.03 1.45 3.24
C LEU A 913 -18.90 0.94 2.08
N PHE A 914 -20.19 1.27 2.06
CA PHE A 914 -21.17 0.71 1.12
C PHE A 914 -21.74 1.76 0.17
N ARG A 915 -22.41 1.27 -0.88
CA ARG A 915 -23.10 2.12 -1.86
C ARG A 915 -24.22 2.89 -1.16
N PRO A 916 -24.51 4.14 -1.58
CA PRO A 916 -25.64 4.91 -1.07
C PRO A 916 -26.96 4.13 -1.18
N LEU A 917 -27.77 4.17 -0.11
CA LEU A 917 -29.04 3.43 0.05
C LEU A 917 -28.93 1.90 0.11
N SER A 918 -27.74 1.30 0.25
CA SER A 918 -27.62 -0.15 0.47
C SER A 918 -28.26 -0.64 1.78
N PHE A 919 -28.38 0.23 2.79
CA PHE A 919 -28.99 -0.09 4.08
C PHE A 919 -30.01 0.99 4.44
N LEU A 920 -31.26 0.59 4.66
CA LEU A 920 -32.40 1.49 4.88
C LEU A 920 -33.12 1.16 6.19
N GLU A 921 -33.75 2.16 6.80
CA GLU A 921 -34.71 1.93 7.88
C GLU A 921 -36.00 1.37 7.33
N CYS A 922 -36.56 0.37 8.00
CA CYS A 922 -37.87 -0.17 7.73
C CYS A 922 -38.61 -0.43 9.04
N ASP A 923 -39.91 -0.15 9.06
CA ASP A 923 -40.78 -0.41 10.21
C ASP A 923 -41.08 -1.91 10.39
N ASP A 924 -40.92 -2.71 9.34
CA ASP A 924 -40.98 -4.17 9.41
C ASP A 924 -39.60 -4.73 9.79
N TYR A 925 -39.44 -5.13 11.05
CA TYR A 925 -38.20 -5.68 11.59
C TYR A 925 -37.94 -7.14 11.20
N SER A 926 -38.92 -7.81 10.59
CA SER A 926 -38.83 -9.25 10.30
C SER A 926 -38.06 -9.56 9.02
N LYS A 927 -38.06 -8.66 8.04
CA LYS A 927 -37.45 -8.89 6.74
C LYS A 927 -36.04 -8.33 6.64
N ILE A 928 -35.14 -9.10 6.02
CA ILE A 928 -33.77 -8.66 5.74
C ILE A 928 -33.65 -7.88 4.45
N VAL A 929 -34.24 -8.38 3.35
CA VAL A 929 -34.06 -7.82 2.01
C VAL A 929 -35.25 -6.94 1.65
N LEU A 930 -34.97 -5.73 1.16
CA LEU A 930 -35.97 -4.73 0.84
C LEU A 930 -36.15 -4.64 -0.69
N ALA A 931 -36.92 -5.55 -1.27
CA ALA A 931 -37.35 -5.54 -2.68
C ALA A 931 -36.22 -5.26 -3.71
N ASN A 932 -35.04 -5.83 -3.49
CA ASN A 932 -33.80 -5.64 -4.28
C ASN A 932 -33.18 -4.23 -4.26
N LEU A 933 -33.66 -3.31 -3.41
CA LEU A 933 -33.03 -2.01 -3.18
C LEU A 933 -31.84 -2.08 -2.22
N GLY A 934 -31.92 -2.94 -1.20
CA GLY A 934 -30.91 -3.02 -0.15
C GLY A 934 -31.37 -3.86 1.04
N PHE A 935 -30.76 -3.63 2.19
CA PHE A 935 -30.97 -4.38 3.42
C PHE A 935 -31.66 -3.54 4.49
N ASN A 936 -32.49 -4.19 5.30
CA ASN A 936 -33.12 -3.60 6.46
C ASN A 936 -32.10 -3.42 7.58
N LYS A 937 -31.69 -2.18 7.84
CA LYS A 937 -30.68 -1.88 8.87
C LYS A 937 -31.17 -2.17 10.30
N ASN A 938 -32.49 -2.30 10.48
CA ASN A 938 -33.10 -2.62 11.77
C ASN A 938 -33.15 -4.11 12.08
N HIS A 939 -32.94 -5.00 11.08
CA HIS A 939 -32.93 -6.44 11.30
C HIS A 939 -31.72 -6.86 12.17
N PRO A 940 -31.89 -7.73 13.20
CA PRO A 940 -30.81 -8.09 14.13
C PRO A 940 -29.52 -8.58 13.46
N LEU A 941 -29.64 -9.42 12.42
CA LEU A 941 -28.50 -9.94 11.68
C LEU A 941 -27.74 -8.83 10.92
N ILE A 942 -28.45 -7.89 10.30
CA ILE A 942 -27.84 -6.78 9.57
C ILE A 942 -27.23 -5.76 10.53
N LYS A 943 -27.89 -5.51 11.68
CA LYS A 943 -27.35 -4.66 12.73
C LYS A 943 -26.03 -5.20 13.29
N TRP A 944 -25.94 -6.51 13.52
CA TRP A 944 -24.67 -7.17 13.86
C TRP A 944 -23.62 -6.96 12.76
N TYR A 945 -23.99 -7.19 11.49
CA TYR A 945 -23.06 -7.02 10.37
C TYR A 945 -22.52 -5.58 10.28
N LEU A 946 -23.39 -4.57 10.40
CA LEU A 946 -23.00 -3.16 10.37
C LEU A 946 -22.10 -2.76 11.54
N ASN A 947 -22.36 -3.26 12.75
CA ASN A 947 -21.49 -3.01 13.90
C ASN A 947 -20.07 -3.56 13.70
N ASN A 948 -19.92 -4.60 12.87
CA ASN A 948 -18.66 -5.27 12.56
C ASN A 948 -18.15 -4.97 11.15
N ALA A 949 -18.77 -4.03 10.42
CA ALA A 949 -18.49 -3.83 9.01
C ALA A 949 -17.05 -3.36 8.75
N VAL A 950 -16.45 -2.59 9.67
CA VAL A 950 -15.08 -2.09 9.55
C VAL A 950 -14.08 -3.26 9.57
N ILE A 951 -14.14 -4.13 10.59
CA ILE A 951 -13.27 -5.30 10.66
C ILE A 951 -13.55 -6.30 9.53
N ILE A 952 -14.83 -6.54 9.20
CA ILE A 952 -15.20 -7.44 8.11
C ILE A 952 -14.66 -6.93 6.78
N ASN A 953 -14.74 -5.63 6.49
CA ASN A 953 -14.27 -5.08 5.22
C ASN A 953 -12.74 -4.93 5.15
N ASN A 954 -12.05 -4.77 6.28
CA ASN A 954 -10.59 -4.63 6.33
C ASN A 954 -9.87 -5.98 6.33
N GLU A 955 -10.37 -6.97 7.07
CA GLU A 955 -9.69 -8.26 7.26
C GLU A 955 -10.36 -9.42 6.53
N TYR A 956 -11.69 -9.37 6.34
CA TYR A 956 -12.49 -10.49 5.84
C TYR A 956 -13.35 -10.11 4.62
N GLN A 957 -12.88 -9.16 3.81
CA GLN A 957 -13.68 -8.48 2.79
C GLN A 957 -14.43 -9.43 1.86
N HIS A 958 -13.75 -10.46 1.37
CA HIS A 958 -14.35 -11.46 0.48
C HIS A 958 -15.49 -12.23 1.14
N LEU A 959 -15.37 -12.57 2.43
CA LEU A 959 -16.43 -13.24 3.18
C LEU A 959 -17.61 -12.30 3.42
N GLY A 960 -17.34 -11.02 3.69
CA GLY A 960 -18.35 -9.96 3.78
C GLY A 960 -19.14 -9.78 2.48
N TRP A 961 -18.48 -9.80 1.32
CA TRP A 961 -19.14 -9.72 0.02
C TRP A 961 -20.00 -10.95 -0.28
N GLN A 962 -19.48 -12.15 -0.01
CA GLN A 962 -20.26 -13.39 -0.15
C GLN A 962 -21.53 -13.37 0.70
N PHE A 963 -21.44 -12.85 1.92
CA PHE A 963 -22.58 -12.74 2.84
C PHE A 963 -23.69 -11.85 2.27
N LEU A 964 -23.35 -10.62 1.86
CA LEU A 964 -24.35 -9.68 1.31
C LEU A 964 -24.89 -10.15 -0.04
N ASP A 965 -24.04 -10.67 -0.91
CA ASP A 965 -24.43 -11.17 -2.24
C ASP A 965 -25.42 -12.33 -2.14
N LYS A 966 -25.18 -13.27 -1.21
CA LYS A 966 -26.09 -14.40 -0.96
C LYS A 966 -27.42 -13.99 -0.34
N LEU A 967 -27.45 -12.93 0.45
CA LEU A 967 -28.70 -12.39 0.96
C LEU A 967 -29.53 -11.74 -0.17
N LEU A 968 -28.90 -11.09 -1.15
CA LEU A 968 -29.60 -10.41 -2.24
C LEU A 968 -30.16 -11.36 -3.31
N HIS A 969 -29.48 -12.47 -3.60
CA HIS A 969 -29.89 -13.41 -4.65
C HIS A 969 -30.64 -14.60 -4.03
N SER A 970 -31.97 -14.57 -4.13
CA SER A 970 -32.91 -15.55 -3.58
C SER A 970 -32.96 -16.87 -4.37
N ASP A 971 -31.92 -17.68 -4.24
CA ASP A 971 -31.90 -19.09 -4.69
C ASP A 971 -32.42 -20.05 -3.60
N SER A 972 -32.72 -21.31 -3.95
CA SER A 972 -33.22 -22.33 -3.00
C SER A 972 -32.27 -22.63 -1.82
N ASP A 973 -30.98 -22.28 -1.96
CA ASP A 973 -29.91 -22.63 -1.02
C ASP A 973 -29.42 -21.45 -0.17
N VAL A 974 -30.17 -20.33 -0.12
CA VAL A 974 -29.75 -19.12 0.61
C VAL A 974 -29.57 -19.37 2.11
N ILE A 975 -30.53 -20.03 2.77
CA ILE A 975 -30.47 -20.26 4.22
C ILE A 975 -29.25 -21.10 4.61
N PRO A 976 -29.00 -22.30 4.03
CA PRO A 976 -27.80 -23.07 4.32
C PRO A 976 -26.51 -22.31 4.00
N SER A 977 -26.46 -21.58 2.88
CA SER A 977 -25.26 -20.87 2.43
C SER A 977 -24.89 -19.71 3.37
N VAL A 978 -25.87 -18.87 3.72
CA VAL A 978 -25.66 -17.74 4.63
C VAL A 978 -25.29 -18.24 6.03
N ASN A 979 -25.94 -19.28 6.52
CA ASN A 979 -25.62 -19.86 7.82
C ASN A 979 -24.20 -20.48 7.85
N ALA A 980 -23.77 -21.13 6.77
CA ALA A 980 -22.40 -21.61 6.65
C ALA A 980 -21.36 -20.45 6.63
N ILE A 981 -21.70 -19.32 6.01
CA ILE A 981 -20.87 -18.11 6.06
C ILE A 981 -20.82 -17.54 7.49
N LEU A 982 -21.95 -17.53 8.21
CA LEU A 982 -21.98 -17.12 9.62
C LEU A 982 -21.14 -18.05 10.51
N ASP A 983 -21.12 -19.35 10.26
CA ASP A 983 -20.24 -20.29 10.97
C ASP A 983 -18.76 -19.99 10.69
N ARG A 984 -18.42 -19.60 9.46
CA ARG A 984 -17.07 -19.11 9.16
C ARG A 984 -16.74 -17.83 9.93
N PHE A 985 -17.67 -16.86 10.00
CA PHE A 985 -17.49 -15.66 10.83
C PHE A 985 -17.32 -16.00 12.32
N ARG A 986 -18.05 -16.99 12.86
CA ARG A 986 -17.86 -17.48 14.25
C ARG A 986 -16.49 -18.06 14.51
N THR A 987 -15.85 -18.61 13.48
CA THR A 987 -14.51 -19.20 13.58
C THR A 987 -13.44 -18.12 13.45
N LEU A 988 -13.63 -17.18 12.52
CA LEU A 988 -12.60 -16.23 12.10
C LEU A 988 -12.59 -14.93 12.90
N LEU A 989 -13.75 -14.40 13.30
CA LEU A 989 -13.82 -13.11 13.98
C LEU A 989 -13.35 -13.20 15.46
N PRO A 990 -12.83 -12.10 16.03
CA PRO A 990 -12.57 -11.99 17.47
C PRO A 990 -13.81 -12.31 18.30
N GLU A 991 -13.64 -12.85 19.52
CA GLU A 991 -14.73 -13.40 20.33
C GLU A 991 -15.90 -12.42 20.54
N ASN A 992 -15.59 -11.14 20.77
CA ASN A 992 -16.60 -10.09 20.99
C ASN A 992 -17.41 -9.73 19.73
N ASP A 993 -16.89 -10.06 18.55
CA ASP A 993 -17.45 -9.66 17.25
C ASP A 993 -18.20 -10.80 16.56
N ARG A 994 -18.12 -12.02 17.10
CA ARG A 994 -18.74 -13.23 16.52
C ARG A 994 -20.27 -13.13 16.49
N PRO A 995 -20.93 -13.58 15.41
CA PRO A 995 -22.38 -13.60 15.37
C PRO A 995 -22.91 -14.71 16.29
N ALA A 996 -23.82 -14.37 17.20
CA ALA A 996 -24.48 -15.35 18.04
C ALA A 996 -25.21 -16.42 17.20
N PRO A 997 -25.31 -17.68 17.65
CA PRO A 997 -26.09 -18.72 16.95
C PRO A 997 -27.55 -18.35 16.71
N THR A 998 -28.11 -17.48 17.56
CA THR A 998 -29.48 -16.96 17.45
C THR A 998 -29.71 -16.07 16.23
N LEU A 999 -28.64 -15.56 15.61
CA LEU A 999 -28.65 -14.73 14.40
C LEU A 999 -28.63 -15.55 13.10
N ASN A 1000 -28.66 -16.88 13.17
CA ASN A 1000 -28.81 -17.70 11.97
C ASN A 1000 -30.07 -17.28 11.19
N LEU A 1001 -29.92 -17.20 9.87
CA LEU A 1001 -30.96 -16.88 8.92
C LEU A 1001 -32.07 -17.94 8.99
N LYS A 1002 -33.32 -17.50 9.07
CA LYS A 1002 -34.52 -18.34 9.13
C LYS A 1002 -35.43 -18.06 7.94
N GLU A 1003 -36.35 -18.98 7.70
CA GLU A 1003 -37.36 -18.84 6.65
C GLU A 1003 -38.28 -17.63 6.86
N SER A 1004 -38.47 -17.20 8.12
CA SER A 1004 -39.22 -15.98 8.46
C SER A 1004 -38.52 -14.68 8.05
N ASP A 1005 -37.21 -14.73 7.76
CA ASP A 1005 -36.38 -13.54 7.56
C ASP A 1005 -36.24 -13.18 6.06
N LEU A 1006 -36.64 -14.10 5.17
CA LEU A 1006 -36.75 -13.95 3.72
C LEU A 1006 -38.14 -13.40 3.33
#